data_AF-A0A521K6C4-F1
#
_entry.id   AF-A0A521K6C4-F1
#
_cell.length_a   1.000
_cell.length_b   1.000
_cell.length_c   1.000
_cell.angle_alpha   90.00
_cell.angle_beta   90.00
_cell.angle_gamma   90.00
#
_symmetry.space_group_name_H-M   'P 1'
#
loop_
_entity.id
_entity.type
_entity.pdbx_description
1 polymer ?
#
loop_
_entity_poly.entity_id
_entity_poly.type
_entity_poly.pdbx_seq_one_letter_code
_entity_poly.pdbx_strand_id
1 'polypeptide(L)'
;MQTPFTNRAQEVLQQAQQSAVAAGHPELSPLHLAAALLGDATGVTGAVLHKLEADPKVLLGEISAQLDKLPRTSGGQIGASRALAETLNEASAIAKQLGDEFVSTEHLLLALAKKGGPEIQGLFKARKLSPERIEAALAGVRGDRKVTSANPEGTFDALKKYARDLTADASAGKLDPVIGRDDEIRRVMQVLSRRRKNNPVLIGDPGVGKTAIVEGLANRIVAGDVPEGLKGKRVMALDIGALLAGAKYRGEFEERLKAVLEEISQAAGGIVLFIDELHTLVGAGGAEGAVDAANMLKPALARGELHCIGATTLQEYRKYVEKDKALERRFLPVQVGEPSVDDTIAILRGLKERYEVHYGVRILDEALVNAARLSDRHITERFLPDKAIDCVDEAAAQLRLAIDSLPPELDNLERKARQLEIERTAIQKEPSAGDQRRLGEIAAELAELNERRSALRTRWENEKRLITSLRAGKTLVESLRAEADRKERELDYARVGQIRYGELPKAQQEIEANEKLLRELQKQGALLPEVVDAESIAGVISRWTGIPASRLLETERAKLMHMEQRLAERVVGQDHALAAIAECVRRARAGLQETTRPLGSFLMLGPTGVGKTETAKALAEFLFDDEQAVIRLDMSEYMEKHAVSRMIGAPP
;
A
#
# COMPACT_ATOMS: atom_id res chain seq x y z
N MET A 1 2.44 44.28 -28.22
CA MET A 1 3.12 43.12 -27.61
C MET A 1 2.20 41.90 -27.71
N GLN A 2 2.66 40.83 -28.36
CA GLN A 2 1.97 39.54 -28.38
C GLN A 2 2.01 38.94 -26.98
N THR A 3 0.88 38.42 -26.52
CA THR A 3 0.78 37.73 -25.22
C THR A 3 1.57 36.42 -25.31
N PRO A 4 2.47 36.11 -24.37
CA PRO A 4 3.24 34.85 -24.40
C PRO A 4 2.31 33.63 -24.24
N PHE A 5 2.73 32.47 -24.75
CA PHE A 5 1.99 31.20 -24.61
C PHE A 5 2.44 30.43 -23.36
N THR A 6 1.52 29.69 -22.74
CA THR A 6 1.88 28.69 -21.71
C THR A 6 2.70 27.56 -22.32
N ASN A 7 3.46 26.82 -21.52
CA ASN A 7 4.25 25.67 -21.97
C ASN A 7 3.37 24.68 -22.73
N ARG A 8 2.16 24.44 -22.22
CA ARG A 8 1.19 23.54 -22.86
C ARG A 8 0.69 24.06 -24.20
N ALA A 9 0.36 25.34 -24.30
CA ALA A 9 -0.05 25.95 -25.56
C ALA A 9 1.10 25.91 -26.60
N GLN A 10 2.36 26.04 -26.16
CA GLN A 10 3.54 25.87 -27.02
C GLN A 10 3.69 24.42 -27.50
N GLU A 11 3.51 23.44 -26.62
CA GLU A 11 3.51 22.00 -26.98
C GLU A 11 2.45 21.68 -28.03
N VAL A 12 1.22 22.17 -27.84
CA VAL A 12 0.11 21.98 -28.80
C VAL A 12 0.46 22.58 -30.16
N LEU A 13 1.03 23.78 -30.20
CA LEU A 13 1.49 24.41 -31.45
C LEU A 13 2.60 23.62 -32.12
N GLN A 14 3.54 23.08 -31.34
CA GLN A 14 4.62 22.25 -31.83
C GLN A 14 4.10 20.94 -32.41
N GLN A 15 3.15 20.28 -31.75
CA GLN A 15 2.49 19.07 -32.25
C GLN A 15 1.71 19.34 -33.54
N ALA A 16 0.99 20.47 -33.62
CA ALA A 16 0.30 20.88 -34.83
C ALA A 16 1.28 21.07 -36.00
N GLN A 17 2.41 21.73 -35.76
CA GLN A 17 3.48 21.92 -36.75
C GLN A 17 4.08 20.58 -37.20
N GLN A 18 4.37 19.67 -36.28
CA GLN A 18 4.89 18.34 -36.60
C GLN A 18 3.88 17.52 -37.42
N SER A 19 2.59 17.60 -37.08
CA SER A 19 1.51 16.95 -37.84
C SER A 19 1.42 17.46 -39.28
N ALA A 20 1.49 18.77 -39.49
CA ALA A 20 1.50 19.35 -40.83
C ALA A 20 2.70 18.89 -41.67
N VAL A 21 3.89 18.84 -41.06
CA VAL A 21 5.12 18.32 -41.69
C VAL A 21 4.97 16.85 -42.06
N ALA A 22 4.51 16.02 -41.12
CA ALA A 22 4.36 14.58 -41.32
C ALA A 22 3.32 14.23 -42.40
N ALA A 23 2.23 15.00 -42.49
CA ALA A 23 1.18 14.81 -43.49
C ALA A 23 1.54 15.39 -44.88
N GLY A 24 2.64 16.15 -44.98
CA GLY A 24 3.06 16.82 -46.20
C GLY A 24 2.14 17.97 -46.61
N HIS A 25 1.48 18.64 -45.67
CA HIS A 25 0.62 19.78 -45.99
C HIS A 25 1.47 21.05 -46.25
N PRO A 26 1.08 21.90 -47.21
CA PRO A 26 1.89 23.05 -47.65
C PRO A 26 1.99 24.17 -46.59
N GLU A 27 1.03 24.25 -45.68
CA GLU A 27 0.96 25.28 -44.63
C GLU A 27 0.36 24.73 -43.33
N LEU A 28 0.73 25.34 -42.20
CA LEU A 28 0.11 25.07 -40.91
C LEU A 28 -1.23 25.82 -40.82
N SER A 29 -2.33 25.07 -40.76
CA SER A 29 -3.70 25.60 -40.74
C SER A 29 -4.38 25.44 -39.37
N PRO A 30 -5.49 26.16 -39.10
CA PRO A 30 -6.29 25.98 -37.89
C PRO A 30 -6.73 24.52 -37.64
N LEU A 31 -6.90 23.72 -38.70
CA LEU A 31 -7.28 22.30 -38.58
C LEU A 31 -6.22 21.48 -37.84
N HIS A 32 -4.94 21.78 -38.06
CA HIS A 32 -3.84 21.12 -37.36
C HIS A 32 -3.80 21.51 -35.88
N LEU A 33 -4.03 22.79 -35.59
CA LEU A 33 -4.15 23.29 -34.23
C LEU A 33 -5.32 22.62 -33.49
N ALA A 34 -6.48 22.51 -34.14
CA ALA A 34 -7.64 21.83 -33.59
C ALA A 34 -7.38 20.34 -33.34
N ALA A 35 -6.73 19.64 -34.28
CA ALA A 35 -6.38 18.24 -34.12
C ALA A 35 -5.42 18.01 -32.95
N ALA A 36 -4.36 18.82 -32.82
CA ALA A 36 -3.42 18.74 -31.72
C ALA A 36 -4.10 19.03 -30.36
N LEU A 37 -4.93 20.07 -30.31
CA LEU A 37 -5.65 20.46 -29.10
C LEU A 37 -6.67 19.39 -28.64
N LEU A 38 -7.36 18.74 -29.58
CA LEU A 38 -8.35 17.70 -29.30
C LEU A 38 -7.72 16.33 -29.01
N GLY A 39 -6.58 16.02 -29.64
CA GLY A 39 -5.81 14.81 -29.40
C GLY A 39 -5.24 14.73 -27.99
N ASP A 40 -4.98 15.90 -27.40
CA ASP A 40 -4.43 16.04 -26.05
C ASP A 40 -5.35 16.87 -25.15
N ALA A 41 -6.67 16.62 -25.25
CA ALA A 41 -7.71 17.34 -24.52
C ALA A 41 -7.71 16.99 -23.02
N THR A 42 -6.75 17.53 -22.28
CA THR A 42 -6.67 17.47 -20.81
C THR A 42 -6.93 18.84 -20.19
N GLY A 43 -6.91 18.93 -18.86
CA GLY A 43 -7.05 20.20 -18.12
C GLY A 43 -8.37 20.94 -18.38
N VAL A 44 -8.28 22.27 -18.52
CA VAL A 44 -9.44 23.16 -18.70
C VAL A 44 -10.18 22.87 -20.00
N THR A 45 -9.44 22.61 -21.08
CA THR A 45 -10.02 22.28 -22.40
C THR A 45 -10.87 21.01 -22.33
N GLY A 46 -10.35 19.94 -21.69
CA GLY A 46 -11.11 18.71 -21.48
C GLY A 46 -12.34 18.91 -20.59
N ALA A 47 -12.21 19.66 -19.50
CA ALA A 47 -13.33 19.96 -18.60
C ALA A 47 -14.44 20.79 -19.27
N VAL A 48 -14.09 21.75 -20.13
CA VAL A 48 -15.05 22.54 -20.92
C VAL A 48 -15.80 21.66 -21.91
N LEU A 49 -15.10 20.79 -22.65
CA LEU A 49 -15.73 19.87 -23.59
C LEU A 49 -16.65 18.86 -22.88
N HIS A 50 -16.22 18.31 -21.74
CA HIS A 50 -17.04 17.42 -20.92
C HIS A 50 -18.32 18.11 -20.42
N LYS A 51 -18.21 19.34 -19.92
CA LYS A 51 -19.37 20.13 -19.46
C LYS A 51 -20.36 20.46 -20.58
N LEU A 52 -19.86 20.53 -21.82
CA LEU A 52 -20.68 20.75 -23.02
C LEU A 52 -21.20 19.44 -23.64
N GLU A 53 -20.92 18.29 -23.02
CA GLU A 53 -21.27 16.95 -23.51
C GLU A 53 -20.70 16.66 -24.90
N ALA A 54 -19.53 17.23 -25.21
CA ALA A 54 -18.84 17.06 -26.47
C ALA A 54 -17.66 16.10 -26.30
N ASP A 55 -17.71 14.95 -26.98
CA ASP A 55 -16.62 13.96 -26.95
C ASP A 55 -15.44 14.44 -27.81
N PRO A 56 -14.25 14.70 -27.21
CA PRO A 56 -13.06 15.12 -27.94
C PRO A 56 -12.62 14.12 -29.01
N LYS A 57 -12.82 12.81 -28.80
CA LYS A 57 -12.41 11.77 -29.76
C LYS A 57 -13.26 11.83 -31.03
N VAL A 58 -14.56 12.10 -30.89
CA VAL A 58 -15.48 12.24 -32.02
C VAL A 58 -15.10 13.48 -32.84
N LEU A 59 -14.88 14.61 -32.17
CA LEU A 59 -14.45 15.86 -32.81
C LEU A 59 -13.10 15.71 -33.51
N LEU A 60 -12.14 15.02 -32.87
CA LEU A 60 -10.84 14.73 -33.46
C LEU A 60 -10.99 13.94 -34.76
N GLY A 61 -11.81 12.88 -34.76
CA GLY A 61 -12.08 12.09 -35.97
C GLY A 61 -12.66 12.93 -37.12
N GLU A 62 -13.58 13.85 -36.81
CA GLU A 62 -14.18 14.74 -37.80
C GLU A 62 -13.18 15.77 -38.36
N ILE A 63 -12.31 16.32 -37.51
CA ILE A 63 -11.25 17.26 -37.90
C ILE A 63 -10.18 16.54 -38.73
N SER A 64 -9.77 15.33 -38.33
CA SER A 64 -8.83 14.49 -39.09
C SER A 64 -9.36 14.20 -40.50
N ALA A 65 -10.66 13.93 -40.65
CA ALA A 65 -11.27 13.73 -41.97
C ALA A 65 -11.25 14.98 -42.88
N GLN A 66 -11.17 16.19 -42.31
CA GLN A 66 -10.94 17.41 -43.10
C GLN A 66 -9.47 17.61 -43.43
N LEU A 67 -8.56 17.27 -42.51
CA LEU A 67 -7.12 17.29 -42.77
C LEU A 67 -6.74 16.38 -43.94
N ASP A 68 -7.35 15.19 -44.04
CA ASP A 68 -7.07 14.25 -45.14
C ASP A 68 -7.45 14.76 -46.53
N LYS A 69 -8.30 15.80 -46.62
CA LYS A 69 -8.70 16.43 -47.90
C LYS A 69 -7.72 17.51 -48.34
N LEU A 70 -6.79 17.93 -47.49
CA LEU A 70 -5.84 18.96 -47.83
C LEU A 70 -4.84 18.47 -48.90
N PRO A 71 -4.40 19.36 -49.80
CA PRO A 71 -3.38 19.01 -50.79
C PRO A 71 -2.07 18.65 -50.10
N ARG A 72 -1.35 17.67 -50.67
CA ARG A 72 -0.05 17.23 -50.18
C ARG A 72 1.06 17.69 -51.12
N THR A 73 2.14 18.25 -50.56
CA THR A 73 3.30 18.79 -51.27
C THR A 73 4.59 18.30 -50.63
N SER A 74 5.63 18.06 -51.43
CA SER A 74 6.95 17.63 -50.94
C SER A 74 7.98 18.75 -51.05
N GLY A 75 8.73 19.01 -49.97
CA GLY A 75 10.00 19.75 -50.03
C GLY A 75 9.95 21.28 -49.87
N GLY A 76 9.31 21.79 -48.81
CA GLY A 76 9.34 23.21 -48.45
C GLY A 76 9.31 23.46 -46.94
N GLN A 77 9.75 24.65 -46.50
CA GLN A 77 9.51 25.11 -45.13
C GLN A 77 8.02 25.46 -44.98
N ILE A 78 7.36 24.84 -44.00
CA ILE A 78 5.94 25.04 -43.73
C ILE A 78 5.78 26.30 -42.87
N GLY A 79 5.10 27.31 -43.40
CA GLY A 79 4.71 28.51 -42.67
C GLY A 79 3.29 28.41 -42.09
N ALA A 80 2.95 29.33 -41.19
CA ALA A 80 1.59 29.49 -40.71
C ALA A 80 0.69 30.09 -41.81
N SER A 81 -0.48 29.48 -42.03
CA SER A 81 -1.52 30.05 -42.88
C SER A 81 -2.03 31.38 -42.32
N ARG A 82 -2.58 32.24 -43.19
CA ARG A 82 -3.22 33.49 -42.76
C ARG A 82 -4.36 33.24 -41.76
N ALA A 83 -5.16 32.20 -41.98
CA ALA A 83 -6.26 31.83 -41.09
C ALA A 83 -5.76 31.41 -39.70
N LEU A 84 -4.62 30.70 -39.63
CA LEU A 84 -3.99 30.36 -38.35
C LEU A 84 -3.47 31.61 -37.63
N ALA A 85 -2.81 32.52 -38.35
CA ALA A 85 -2.34 33.77 -37.76
C ALA A 85 -3.51 34.60 -37.17
N GLU A 86 -4.64 34.66 -37.88
CA GLU A 86 -5.87 35.29 -37.39
C GLU A 86 -6.42 34.58 -36.13
N THR A 87 -6.41 33.24 -36.10
CA THR A 87 -6.82 32.44 -34.94
C THR A 87 -5.92 32.71 -33.71
N LEU A 88 -4.60 32.75 -33.88
CA LEU A 88 -3.66 32.99 -32.77
C LEU A 88 -3.73 34.42 -32.24
N ASN A 89 -3.98 35.39 -33.13
CA ASN A 89 -4.23 36.78 -32.72
C ASN A 89 -5.54 36.89 -31.92
N GLU A 90 -6.58 36.16 -32.32
CA GLU A 90 -7.84 36.08 -31.56
C GLU A 90 -7.62 35.44 -30.19
N ALA A 91 -6.86 34.34 -30.10
CA ALA A 91 -6.51 33.72 -28.82
C ALA A 91 -5.77 34.69 -27.88
N SER A 92 -4.88 35.51 -28.43
CA SER A 92 -4.19 36.58 -27.68
C SER A 92 -5.13 37.69 -27.23
N ALA A 93 -6.14 38.04 -28.03
CA ALA A 93 -7.16 39.03 -27.68
C ALA A 93 -8.08 38.51 -26.56
N ILE A 94 -8.52 37.25 -26.66
CA ILE A 94 -9.31 36.56 -25.64
C ILE A 94 -8.56 36.54 -24.30
N ALA A 95 -7.29 36.15 -24.29
CA ALA A 95 -6.48 36.13 -23.07
C ALA A 95 -6.44 37.52 -22.40
N LYS A 96 -6.24 38.59 -23.18
CA LYS A 96 -6.26 39.96 -22.66
C LYS A 96 -7.64 40.38 -22.13
N GLN A 97 -8.71 39.99 -22.81
CA GLN A 97 -10.08 40.30 -22.40
C GLN A 97 -10.46 39.60 -21.08
N LEU A 98 -9.95 38.39 -20.85
CA LEU A 98 -10.10 37.64 -19.61
C LEU A 98 -9.11 38.06 -18.51
N GLY A 99 -8.21 39.00 -18.83
CA GLY A 99 -7.23 39.55 -17.88
C GLY A 99 -6.06 38.62 -17.59
N ASP A 100 -5.70 37.75 -18.54
CA ASP A 100 -4.60 36.79 -18.45
C ASP A 100 -3.29 37.34 -19.02
N GLU A 101 -2.19 36.87 -18.43
CA GLU A 101 -0.83 37.21 -18.85
C GLU A 101 -0.30 36.24 -19.91
N PHE A 102 -0.87 35.02 -20.01
CA PHE A 102 -0.48 34.00 -20.98
C PHE A 102 -1.66 33.45 -21.81
N VAL A 103 -1.40 33.06 -23.05
CA VAL A 103 -2.33 32.32 -23.91
C VAL A 103 -2.25 30.83 -23.54
N SER A 104 -3.36 30.28 -23.03
CA SER A 104 -3.51 28.88 -22.62
C SER A 104 -4.40 28.10 -23.60
N THR A 105 -4.55 26.78 -23.38
CA THR A 105 -5.27 25.86 -24.27
C THR A 105 -6.74 26.22 -24.44
N GLU A 106 -7.39 26.74 -23.40
CA GLU A 106 -8.77 27.22 -23.44
C GLU A 106 -8.97 28.44 -24.35
N HIS A 107 -7.96 29.33 -24.43
CA HIS A 107 -7.99 30.51 -25.30
C HIS A 107 -7.89 30.08 -26.76
N LEU A 108 -7.08 29.04 -27.04
CA LEU A 108 -6.96 28.43 -28.36
C LEU A 108 -8.29 27.76 -28.77
N LEU A 109 -8.94 27.03 -27.86
CA LEU A 109 -10.24 26.41 -28.12
C LEU A 109 -11.30 27.45 -28.52
N LEU A 110 -11.42 28.52 -27.74
CA LEU A 110 -12.39 29.58 -28.01
C LEU A 110 -12.04 30.36 -29.29
N ALA A 111 -10.76 30.61 -29.54
CA ALA A 111 -10.31 31.24 -30.78
C ALA A 111 -10.63 30.39 -32.02
N LEU A 112 -10.49 29.07 -31.95
CA LEU A 112 -10.90 28.15 -33.02
C LEU A 112 -12.41 28.25 -33.30
N ALA A 113 -13.24 28.38 -32.26
CA ALA A 113 -14.67 28.57 -32.44
C ALA A 113 -15.01 29.93 -33.10
N LYS A 114 -14.26 31.00 -32.80
CA LYS A 114 -14.50 32.36 -33.34
C LYS A 114 -13.88 32.61 -34.71
N LYS A 115 -12.69 32.07 -34.97
CA LYS A 115 -11.83 32.40 -36.12
C LYS A 115 -11.10 31.21 -36.75
N GLY A 116 -11.45 29.97 -36.40
CA GLY A 116 -10.82 28.75 -36.94
C GLY A 116 -11.17 28.40 -38.39
N GLY A 117 -11.95 29.22 -39.08
CA GLY A 117 -12.39 28.97 -40.45
C GLY A 117 -13.74 28.22 -40.55
N PRO A 118 -14.36 28.19 -41.74
CA PRO A 118 -15.71 27.68 -41.92
C PRO A 118 -15.85 26.18 -41.62
N GLU A 119 -14.81 25.38 -41.87
CA GLU A 119 -14.81 23.94 -41.60
C GLU A 119 -14.92 23.64 -40.10
N ILE A 120 -14.08 24.30 -39.29
CA ILE A 120 -14.06 24.13 -37.83
C ILE A 120 -15.34 24.68 -37.22
N GLN A 121 -15.77 25.86 -37.66
CA GLN A 121 -17.02 26.48 -37.18
C GLN A 121 -18.25 25.63 -37.52
N GLY A 122 -18.28 25.02 -38.70
CA GLY A 122 -19.34 24.10 -39.10
C GLY A 122 -19.41 22.87 -38.20
N LEU A 123 -18.27 22.22 -37.95
CA LEU A 123 -18.17 21.05 -37.07
C LEU A 123 -18.53 21.39 -35.63
N PHE A 124 -18.00 22.50 -35.11
CA PHE A 124 -18.28 22.96 -33.75
C PHE A 124 -19.76 23.30 -33.59
N LYS A 125 -20.37 23.97 -34.57
CA LYS A 125 -21.82 24.26 -34.57
C LYS A 125 -22.66 22.99 -34.59
N ALA A 126 -22.29 21.97 -35.38
CA ALA A 126 -22.98 20.68 -35.42
C ALA A 126 -22.95 19.94 -34.07
N ARG A 127 -21.86 20.12 -33.31
CA ARG A 127 -21.69 19.59 -31.94
C ARG A 127 -22.12 20.56 -30.84
N LYS A 128 -22.86 21.62 -31.20
CA LYS A 128 -23.37 22.65 -30.29
C LYS A 128 -22.28 23.39 -29.49
N LEU A 129 -21.07 23.47 -30.03
CA LEU A 129 -19.92 24.21 -29.51
C LEU A 129 -19.87 25.62 -30.10
N SER A 130 -20.90 26.45 -29.84
CA SER A 130 -20.85 27.86 -30.25
C SER A 130 -19.90 28.66 -29.36
N PRO A 131 -19.30 29.78 -29.83
CA PRO A 131 -18.43 30.62 -29.02
C PRO A 131 -19.06 31.02 -27.68
N GLU A 132 -20.34 31.37 -27.68
CA GLU A 132 -21.08 31.79 -26.48
C GLU A 132 -21.23 30.65 -25.47
N ARG A 133 -21.43 29.41 -25.96
CA ARG A 133 -21.52 28.22 -25.09
C ARG A 133 -20.16 27.83 -24.52
N ILE A 134 -19.10 27.94 -25.32
CA ILE A 134 -17.74 27.71 -24.85
C ILE A 134 -17.36 28.76 -23.81
N GLU A 135 -17.67 30.04 -24.03
CA GLU A 135 -17.45 31.12 -23.05
C GLU A 135 -18.21 30.87 -21.74
N ALA A 136 -19.49 30.50 -21.81
CA ALA A 136 -20.30 30.20 -20.63
C ALA A 136 -19.78 28.96 -19.86
N ALA A 137 -19.39 27.91 -20.58
CA ALA A 137 -18.79 26.73 -19.97
C ALA A 137 -17.45 27.07 -19.33
N LEU A 138 -16.61 27.84 -20.02
CA LEU A 138 -15.31 28.29 -19.56
C LEU A 138 -15.43 29.12 -18.29
N ALA A 139 -16.35 30.08 -18.21
CA ALA A 139 -16.59 30.87 -17.01
C ALA A 139 -16.89 29.98 -15.79
N GLY A 140 -17.68 28.91 -15.97
CA GLY A 140 -18.00 28.00 -14.88
C GLY A 140 -16.94 26.92 -14.58
N VAL A 141 -16.03 26.62 -15.50
CA VAL A 141 -14.90 25.69 -15.25
C VAL A 141 -13.72 26.43 -14.62
N ARG A 142 -13.49 27.66 -15.06
CA ARG A 142 -12.36 28.50 -14.67
C ARG A 142 -12.63 29.34 -13.41
N GLY A 143 -13.88 29.77 -13.19
CA GLY A 143 -14.23 30.70 -12.13
C GLY A 143 -13.47 32.03 -12.27
N ASP A 144 -13.06 32.61 -11.13
CA ASP A 144 -12.33 33.90 -11.07
C ASP A 144 -10.81 33.78 -11.31
N ARG A 145 -10.29 32.61 -11.70
CA ARG A 145 -8.85 32.37 -11.81
C ARG A 145 -8.25 32.97 -13.08
N LYS A 146 -7.03 33.48 -12.97
CA LYS A 146 -6.25 34.06 -14.08
C LYS A 146 -5.01 33.23 -14.38
N VAL A 147 -4.60 33.19 -15.65
CA VAL A 147 -3.39 32.53 -16.14
C VAL A 147 -2.22 33.52 -16.04
N THR A 148 -1.53 33.48 -14.91
CA THR A 148 -0.40 34.39 -14.58
C THR A 148 0.97 33.68 -14.57
N SER A 149 1.04 32.40 -14.96
CA SER A 149 2.30 31.66 -15.06
C SER A 149 2.38 30.86 -16.36
N ALA A 150 3.60 30.50 -16.77
CA ALA A 150 3.83 29.69 -17.95
C ALA A 150 3.33 28.23 -17.80
N ASN A 151 3.04 27.76 -16.58
CA ASN A 151 2.62 26.38 -16.31
C ASN A 151 1.37 26.31 -15.41
N PRO A 152 0.20 26.78 -15.88
CA PRO A 152 -1.03 26.84 -15.07
C PRO A 152 -1.69 25.48 -14.84
N GLU A 153 -1.32 24.42 -15.56
CA GLU A 153 -1.92 23.09 -15.40
C GLU A 153 -1.29 22.30 -14.23
N GLY A 154 -0.12 22.72 -13.74
CA GLY A 154 0.46 22.20 -12.49
C GLY A 154 -0.42 22.44 -11.26
N THR A 155 -1.30 23.44 -11.32
CA THR A 155 -2.26 23.81 -10.28
C THR A 155 -3.67 23.23 -10.47
N PHE A 156 -3.95 22.52 -11.56
CA PHE A 156 -5.21 21.78 -11.73
C PHE A 156 -5.06 20.32 -11.26
N ASP A 157 -6.01 19.88 -10.42
CA ASP A 157 -6.09 18.52 -9.82
C ASP A 157 -4.82 18.10 -9.04
N ALA A 158 -4.24 19.01 -8.24
CA ALA A 158 -3.06 18.71 -7.43
C ALA A 158 -3.36 17.61 -6.41
N LEU A 159 -4.54 17.61 -5.82
CA LEU A 159 -4.97 16.57 -4.89
C LEU A 159 -5.05 15.18 -5.54
N LYS A 160 -5.47 15.06 -6.80
CA LYS A 160 -5.52 13.74 -7.46
C LYS A 160 -4.13 13.21 -7.81
N LYS A 161 -3.16 14.09 -8.03
CA LYS A 161 -1.78 13.73 -8.39
C LYS A 161 -0.94 13.38 -7.16
N TYR A 162 -1.14 14.09 -6.06
CA TYR A 162 -0.26 14.04 -4.88
C TYR A 162 -0.97 13.53 -3.61
N ALA A 163 -2.23 13.13 -3.70
CA ALA A 163 -2.94 12.53 -2.59
C ALA A 163 -3.84 11.36 -3.05
N ARG A 164 -4.02 10.40 -2.15
CA ARG A 164 -4.90 9.24 -2.32
C ARG A 164 -6.22 9.49 -1.60
N ASP A 165 -7.35 9.30 -2.28
CA ASP A 165 -8.68 9.47 -1.69
C ASP A 165 -9.12 8.21 -0.94
N LEU A 166 -8.95 8.21 0.39
CA LEU A 166 -9.32 7.08 1.24
C LEU A 166 -10.84 6.89 1.31
N THR A 167 -11.62 7.96 1.18
CA THR A 167 -13.09 7.86 1.14
C THR A 167 -13.60 7.22 -0.15
N ALA A 168 -12.93 7.48 -1.28
CA ALA A 168 -13.22 6.79 -2.54
C ALA A 168 -12.84 5.30 -2.46
N ASP A 169 -11.68 4.99 -1.89
CA ASP A 169 -11.26 3.60 -1.67
C ASP A 169 -12.18 2.84 -0.72
N ALA A 170 -12.65 3.48 0.35
CA ALA A 170 -13.67 2.95 1.27
C ALA A 170 -14.98 2.64 0.53
N SER A 171 -15.46 3.59 -0.29
CA SER A 171 -16.70 3.41 -1.07
C SER A 171 -16.61 2.25 -2.06
N ALA A 172 -15.43 2.07 -2.67
CA ALA A 172 -15.09 0.99 -3.58
C ALA A 172 -14.81 -0.36 -2.87
N GLY A 173 -14.82 -0.40 -1.54
CA GLY A 173 -14.53 -1.61 -0.76
C GLY A 173 -13.08 -2.06 -0.83
N LYS A 174 -12.13 -1.16 -1.16
CA LYS A 174 -10.71 -1.49 -1.28
C LYS A 174 -9.97 -1.48 0.05
N LEU A 175 -10.40 -0.67 1.02
CA LEU A 175 -9.75 -0.59 2.33
C LEU A 175 -10.01 -1.85 3.16
N ASP A 176 -9.01 -2.26 3.94
CA ASP A 176 -9.13 -3.38 4.87
C ASP A 176 -10.11 -3.07 6.00
N PRO A 177 -10.79 -4.08 6.55
CA PRO A 177 -11.60 -3.90 7.74
C PRO A 177 -10.71 -3.48 8.91
N VAL A 178 -11.18 -2.52 9.71
CA VAL A 178 -10.46 -2.02 10.89
C VAL A 178 -11.10 -2.61 12.13
N ILE A 179 -10.32 -3.38 12.89
CA ILE A 179 -10.76 -4.13 14.07
C ILE A 179 -10.11 -3.56 15.32
N GLY A 180 -10.88 -3.40 16.40
CA GLY A 180 -10.35 -3.07 17.73
C GLY A 180 -9.82 -1.63 17.89
N ARG A 181 -10.17 -0.70 17.00
CA ARG A 181 -9.72 0.71 17.04
C ARG A 181 -10.86 1.73 17.19
N ASP A 182 -12.00 1.31 17.73
CA ASP A 182 -13.21 2.13 17.80
C ASP A 182 -13.04 3.37 18.70
N ASP A 183 -12.30 3.25 19.79
CA ASP A 183 -12.09 4.35 20.72
C ASP A 183 -11.12 5.40 20.17
N GLU A 184 -10.06 4.99 19.47
CA GLU A 184 -9.15 5.89 18.78
C GLU A 184 -9.85 6.61 17.63
N ILE A 185 -10.64 5.90 16.81
CA ILE A 185 -11.45 6.51 15.73
C ILE A 185 -12.45 7.51 16.32
N ARG A 186 -13.17 7.13 17.39
CA ARG A 186 -14.08 8.03 18.11
C ARG A 186 -13.35 9.25 18.65
N ARG A 187 -12.14 9.07 19.19
CA ARG A 187 -11.32 10.17 19.67
C ARG A 187 -10.92 11.10 18.53
N VAL A 188 -10.48 10.59 17.39
CA VAL A 188 -10.17 11.38 16.19
C VAL A 188 -11.39 12.20 15.75
N MET A 189 -12.57 11.59 15.67
CA MET A 189 -13.82 12.30 15.33
C MET A 189 -14.15 13.42 16.32
N GLN A 190 -14.00 13.16 17.62
CA GLN A 190 -14.19 14.18 18.66
C GLN A 190 -13.24 15.36 18.44
N VAL A 191 -11.96 15.10 18.15
CA VAL A 191 -10.96 16.15 17.93
C VAL A 191 -11.29 16.97 16.70
N LEU A 192 -11.57 16.33 15.56
CA LEU A 192 -11.95 17.01 14.32
C LEU A 192 -13.18 17.91 14.47
N SER A 193 -14.08 17.57 15.38
CA SER A 193 -15.30 18.34 15.66
C SER A 193 -15.10 19.52 16.63
N ARG A 194 -13.89 19.72 17.17
CA ARG A 194 -13.60 20.83 18.09
C ARG A 194 -13.48 22.16 17.35
N ARG A 195 -13.72 23.26 18.07
CA ARG A 195 -13.47 24.63 17.58
C ARG A 195 -11.98 25.04 17.64
N ARG A 196 -11.22 24.48 18.57
CA ARG A 196 -9.78 24.74 18.78
C ARG A 196 -9.07 23.43 19.07
N LYS A 197 -7.80 23.34 18.66
CA LYS A 197 -7.01 22.09 18.66
C LYS A 197 -7.80 20.97 17.98
N ASN A 198 -8.21 21.23 16.75
CA ASN A 198 -9.10 20.38 15.96
C ASN A 198 -8.38 19.51 14.94
N ASN A 199 -7.05 19.50 14.96
CA ASN A 199 -6.23 18.63 14.13
C ASN A 199 -5.66 17.52 15.03
N PRO A 200 -6.14 16.28 14.96
CA PRO A 200 -5.55 15.19 15.74
C PRO A 200 -4.18 14.80 15.20
N VAL A 201 -3.27 14.41 16.10
CA VAL A 201 -2.01 13.76 15.76
C VAL A 201 -1.99 12.40 16.43
N LEU A 202 -2.00 11.35 15.62
CA LEU A 202 -1.84 9.97 16.04
C LEU A 202 -0.38 9.75 16.44
N ILE A 203 -0.15 9.47 17.72
CA ILE A 203 1.17 9.25 18.31
C ILE A 203 1.27 7.81 18.72
N GLY A 204 2.20 7.08 18.14
CA GLY A 204 2.47 5.68 18.44
C GLY A 204 3.69 5.19 17.68
N ASP A 205 4.19 4.03 18.04
CA ASP A 205 5.34 3.42 17.36
C ASP A 205 5.00 3.03 15.91
N PRO A 206 6.00 2.77 15.05
CA PRO A 206 5.77 2.25 13.72
C PRO A 206 5.05 0.90 13.76
N GLY A 207 4.12 0.66 12.84
CA GLY A 207 3.43 -0.63 12.73
C GLY A 207 2.20 -0.81 13.65
N VAL A 208 1.93 0.06 14.62
CA VAL A 208 0.79 -0.10 15.54
C VAL A 208 -0.60 0.12 14.90
N GLY A 209 -0.67 0.53 13.63
CA GLY A 209 -1.93 0.75 12.91
C GLY A 209 -2.45 2.19 12.94
N LYS A 210 -1.57 3.20 12.93
CA LYS A 210 -1.97 4.62 12.84
C LYS A 210 -2.75 4.92 11.55
N THR A 211 -2.28 4.41 10.41
CA THR A 211 -2.96 4.56 9.11
C THR A 211 -4.31 3.84 9.09
N ALA A 212 -4.40 2.66 9.71
CA ALA A 212 -5.65 1.91 9.83
C ALA A 212 -6.75 2.69 10.58
N ILE A 213 -6.41 3.51 11.59
CA ILE A 213 -7.38 4.39 12.26
C ILE A 213 -7.99 5.41 11.28
N VAL A 214 -7.18 5.95 10.37
CA VAL A 214 -7.62 6.93 9.38
C VAL A 214 -8.47 6.28 8.27
N GLU A 215 -8.08 5.08 7.84
CA GLU A 215 -8.89 4.26 6.94
C GLU A 215 -10.24 3.87 7.58
N GLY A 216 -10.23 3.55 8.87
CA GLY A 216 -11.44 3.29 9.66
C GLY A 216 -12.36 4.51 9.76
N LEU A 217 -11.78 5.71 9.90
CA LEU A 217 -12.54 6.96 9.82
C LEU A 217 -13.18 7.13 8.43
N ALA A 218 -12.44 6.86 7.35
CA ALA A 218 -12.96 6.95 5.98
C ALA A 218 -14.14 5.99 5.77
N ASN A 219 -14.02 4.74 6.25
CA ASN A 219 -15.11 3.76 6.23
C ASN A 219 -16.36 4.27 6.97
N ARG A 220 -16.19 4.87 8.16
CA ARG A 220 -17.32 5.44 8.92
C ARG A 220 -17.98 6.62 8.23
N ILE A 221 -17.19 7.51 7.59
CA ILE A 221 -17.73 8.64 6.82
C ILE A 221 -18.60 8.12 5.66
N VAL A 222 -18.14 7.12 4.92
CA VAL A 222 -18.89 6.49 3.82
C VAL A 222 -20.16 5.79 4.33
N ALA A 223 -20.09 5.13 5.49
CA ALA A 223 -21.24 4.50 6.11
C ALA A 223 -22.24 5.51 6.72
N GLY A 224 -21.87 6.79 6.85
CA GLY A 224 -22.66 7.80 7.52
C GLY A 224 -22.66 7.69 9.06
N ASP A 225 -21.84 6.81 9.64
CA ASP A 225 -21.62 6.64 11.08
C ASP A 225 -20.65 7.69 11.63
N VAL A 226 -20.95 8.97 11.38
CA VAL A 226 -20.15 10.11 11.82
C VAL A 226 -21.06 11.28 12.21
N PRO A 227 -20.59 12.21 13.08
CA PRO A 227 -21.29 13.45 13.36
C PRO A 227 -21.58 14.27 12.09
N GLU A 228 -22.64 15.08 12.11
CA GLU A 228 -23.06 15.94 10.97
C GLU A 228 -21.91 16.75 10.37
N GLY A 229 -21.03 17.30 11.20
CA GLY A 229 -19.88 18.08 10.75
C GLY A 229 -18.79 17.29 10.01
N LEU A 230 -18.89 15.97 9.93
CA LEU A 230 -17.98 15.08 9.18
C LEU A 230 -18.68 14.35 8.04
N LYS A 231 -20.02 14.38 7.96
CA LYS A 231 -20.76 13.76 6.86
C LYS A 231 -20.39 14.38 5.52
N GLY A 232 -20.17 13.52 4.52
CA GLY A 232 -19.82 13.93 3.17
C GLY A 232 -18.43 14.55 2.99
N LYS A 233 -17.59 14.58 4.04
CA LYS A 233 -16.19 15.00 3.91
C LYS A 233 -15.36 13.94 3.21
N ARG A 234 -14.33 14.36 2.49
CA ARG A 234 -13.35 13.45 1.89
C ARG A 234 -12.11 13.35 2.76
N VAL A 235 -11.55 12.15 2.88
CA VAL A 235 -10.26 11.93 3.57
C VAL A 235 -9.20 11.69 2.52
N MET A 236 -8.23 12.61 2.43
CA MET A 236 -7.17 12.57 1.42
C MET A 236 -5.83 12.30 2.11
N ALA A 237 -5.18 11.19 1.80
CA ALA A 237 -3.85 10.85 2.30
C ALA A 237 -2.78 11.47 1.39
N LEU A 238 -1.94 12.34 1.95
CA LEU A 238 -0.86 13.00 1.21
C LEU A 238 0.27 12.01 0.91
N ASP A 239 0.70 11.95 -0.35
CA ASP A 239 1.87 11.17 -0.75
C ASP A 239 3.10 12.09 -0.86
N ILE A 240 3.94 12.05 0.18
CA ILE A 240 5.17 12.83 0.23
C ILE A 240 6.17 12.35 -0.82
N GLY A 241 6.18 11.05 -1.12
CA GLY A 241 7.02 10.47 -2.17
C GLY A 241 6.66 11.02 -3.55
N ALA A 242 5.37 11.10 -3.88
CA ALA A 242 4.89 11.69 -5.13
C ALA A 242 5.22 13.18 -5.25
N LEU A 243 5.20 13.92 -4.13
CA LEU A 243 5.61 15.33 -4.12
C LEU A 243 7.10 15.51 -4.41
N LEU A 244 7.96 14.62 -3.88
CA LEU A 244 9.40 14.63 -4.07
C LEU A 244 9.83 14.04 -5.43
N ALA A 245 9.06 13.10 -5.97
CA ALA A 245 9.36 12.40 -7.22
C ALA A 245 9.50 13.39 -8.39
N GLY A 246 10.65 13.37 -9.05
CA GLY A 246 10.94 14.23 -10.19
C GLY A 246 11.12 15.71 -9.84
N ALA A 247 11.22 16.09 -8.56
CA ALA A 247 11.63 17.43 -8.17
C ALA A 247 13.17 17.53 -8.26
N LYS A 248 13.67 18.35 -9.18
CA LYS A 248 15.12 18.62 -9.30
C LYS A 248 15.59 19.69 -8.32
N TYR A 249 14.65 20.53 -7.88
CA TYR A 249 14.90 21.67 -7.00
C TYR A 249 13.88 21.72 -5.86
N ARG A 250 14.32 22.18 -4.68
CA ARG A 250 13.47 22.36 -3.50
C ARG A 250 12.22 23.22 -3.76
N GLY A 251 12.33 24.25 -4.60
CA GLY A 251 11.21 25.14 -4.92
C GLY A 251 10.05 24.44 -5.63
N GLU A 252 10.31 23.39 -6.41
CA GLU A 252 9.26 22.62 -7.09
C GLU A 252 8.40 21.83 -6.11
N PHE A 253 9.00 21.27 -5.05
CA PHE A 253 8.26 20.61 -3.98
C PHE A 253 7.35 21.61 -3.25
N GLU A 254 7.88 22.79 -2.90
CA GLU A 254 7.11 23.83 -2.23
C GLU A 254 5.95 24.33 -3.12
N GLU A 255 6.16 24.48 -4.42
CA GLU A 255 5.09 24.85 -5.36
C GLU A 255 3.99 23.78 -5.43
N ARG A 256 4.35 22.50 -5.50
CA ARG A 256 3.39 21.38 -5.52
C ARG A 256 2.59 21.29 -4.22
N LEU A 257 3.26 21.39 -3.07
CA LEU A 257 2.58 21.37 -1.78
C LEU A 257 1.66 22.60 -1.63
N LYS A 258 2.08 23.77 -2.13
CA LYS A 258 1.25 24.97 -2.12
C LYS A 258 -0.03 24.76 -2.93
N ALA A 259 0.07 24.18 -4.12
CA ALA A 259 -1.08 23.86 -4.96
C ALA A 259 -2.07 22.92 -4.24
N VAL A 260 -1.57 21.88 -3.56
CA VAL A 260 -2.39 20.97 -2.74
C VAL A 260 -3.12 21.73 -1.62
N LEU A 261 -2.41 22.58 -0.87
CA LEU A 261 -2.99 23.35 0.23
C LEU A 261 -4.03 24.40 -0.25
N GLU A 262 -3.79 25.04 -1.39
CA GLU A 262 -4.74 25.97 -2.00
C GLU A 262 -6.02 25.26 -2.44
N GLU A 263 -5.91 24.07 -3.04
CA GLU A 263 -7.07 23.25 -3.44
C GLU A 263 -7.90 22.82 -2.22
N ILE A 264 -7.24 22.43 -1.13
CA ILE A 264 -7.91 22.09 0.14
C ILE A 264 -8.62 23.32 0.74
N SER A 265 -7.97 24.47 0.74
CA SER A 265 -8.56 25.72 1.24
C SER A 265 -9.81 26.12 0.44
N GLN A 266 -9.79 25.91 -0.87
CA GLN A 266 -10.93 26.19 -1.75
C GLN A 266 -12.08 25.21 -1.56
N ALA A 267 -11.81 23.99 -1.10
CA ALA A 267 -12.83 23.01 -0.74
C ALA A 267 -13.60 23.36 0.56
N ALA A 268 -13.30 24.51 1.19
CA ALA A 268 -14.06 25.11 2.29
C ALA A 268 -14.38 24.14 3.44
N GLY A 269 -13.40 23.31 3.82
CA GLY A 269 -13.54 22.34 4.92
C GLY A 269 -14.20 21.01 4.55
N GLY A 270 -14.52 20.78 3.27
CA GLY A 270 -15.01 19.49 2.75
C GLY A 270 -13.94 18.38 2.67
N ILE A 271 -12.68 18.70 2.98
CA ILE A 271 -11.54 17.79 2.90
C ILE A 271 -10.81 17.74 4.24
N VAL A 272 -10.50 16.52 4.68
CA VAL A 272 -9.59 16.22 5.79
C VAL A 272 -8.31 15.64 5.20
N LEU A 273 -7.18 16.33 5.39
CA LEU A 273 -5.88 15.88 4.91
C LEU A 273 -5.23 14.94 5.93
N PHE A 274 -4.89 13.72 5.54
CA PHE A 274 -4.04 12.85 6.32
C PHE A 274 -2.58 13.02 5.89
N ILE A 275 -1.71 13.24 6.86
CA ILE A 275 -0.26 13.37 6.67
C ILE A 275 0.40 12.28 7.51
N ASP A 276 0.81 11.20 6.85
CA ASP A 276 1.67 10.22 7.50
C ASP A 276 3.07 10.81 7.72
N GLU A 277 3.75 10.35 8.77
CA GLU A 277 5.06 10.88 9.17
C GLU A 277 5.11 12.42 9.22
N LEU A 278 4.16 13.05 9.90
CA LEU A 278 4.00 14.52 9.97
C LEU A 278 5.30 15.28 10.25
N HIS A 279 6.22 14.67 11.01
CA HIS A 279 7.52 15.25 11.34
C HIS A 279 8.42 15.48 10.12
N THR A 280 8.24 14.75 9.01
CA THR A 280 9.00 14.93 7.77
C THR A 280 8.74 16.31 7.14
N LEU A 281 7.51 16.82 7.26
CA LEU A 281 7.13 18.16 6.79
C LEU A 281 7.49 19.28 7.78
N VAL A 282 7.62 18.95 9.07
CA VAL A 282 7.73 19.93 10.17
C VAL A 282 9.14 20.04 10.75
N GLY A 283 9.94 18.98 10.66
CA GLY A 283 11.17 18.78 11.45
C GLY A 283 12.47 18.64 10.65
N ALA A 284 12.39 18.76 9.34
CA ALA A 284 13.43 18.45 8.38
C ALA A 284 14.56 19.51 8.26
N GLY A 285 14.49 20.65 8.94
CA GLY A 285 15.44 21.75 8.76
C GLY A 285 16.88 21.55 9.28
N GLY A 286 17.22 20.38 9.84
CA GLY A 286 18.52 20.14 10.50
C GLY A 286 19.54 19.32 9.71
N ALA A 287 19.13 18.65 8.62
CA ALA A 287 20.02 17.89 7.75
C ALA A 287 19.98 18.49 6.33
N GLU A 288 21.11 18.52 5.63
CA GLU A 288 21.38 19.22 4.35
C GLU A 288 20.48 18.85 3.14
N GLY A 289 19.32 18.22 3.32
CA GLY A 289 18.45 17.82 2.21
C GLY A 289 16.95 17.76 2.51
N ALA A 290 16.49 18.00 3.74
CA ALA A 290 15.08 17.82 4.07
C ALA A 290 14.31 19.17 4.07
N VAL A 291 13.11 19.17 3.52
CA VAL A 291 12.33 20.39 3.24
C VAL A 291 11.48 20.79 4.44
N ASP A 292 11.71 21.98 4.99
CA ASP A 292 10.87 22.55 6.05
C ASP A 292 9.61 23.21 5.45
N ALA A 293 8.53 22.45 5.42
CA ALA A 293 7.21 22.89 4.96
C ALA A 293 6.33 23.45 6.09
N ALA A 294 6.84 23.54 7.33
CA ALA A 294 6.05 24.01 8.47
C ALA A 294 5.51 25.43 8.24
N ASN A 295 6.31 26.29 7.58
CA ASN A 295 5.92 27.67 7.27
C ASN A 295 4.75 27.75 6.28
N MET A 296 4.53 26.72 5.46
CA MET A 296 3.40 26.66 4.54
C MET A 296 2.13 26.15 5.21
N LEU A 297 2.26 25.22 6.16
CA LEU A 297 1.12 24.64 6.89
C LEU A 297 0.56 25.61 7.95
N LYS A 298 1.45 26.35 8.65
CA LYS A 298 1.08 27.24 9.77
C LYS A 298 -0.02 28.25 9.41
N PRO A 299 0.03 29.00 8.29
CA PRO A 299 -1.01 29.96 7.94
C PRO A 299 -2.38 29.30 7.72
N ALA A 300 -2.43 28.18 6.99
CA ALA A 300 -3.68 27.47 6.70
C ALA A 300 -4.30 26.87 7.98
N LEU A 301 -3.48 26.31 8.87
CA LEU A 301 -3.88 25.83 10.20
C LEU A 301 -4.36 26.98 11.11
N ALA A 302 -3.71 28.14 11.03
CA ALA A 302 -4.06 29.29 11.85
C ALA A 302 -5.41 29.91 11.48
N ARG A 303 -5.72 29.96 10.17
CA ARG A 303 -7.00 30.43 9.62
C ARG A 303 -8.12 29.39 9.76
N GLY A 304 -7.79 28.12 10.03
CA GLY A 304 -8.76 27.03 10.12
C GLY A 304 -9.27 26.55 8.76
N GLU A 305 -8.58 26.93 7.69
CA GLU A 305 -8.84 26.48 6.31
C GLU A 305 -8.40 25.03 6.11
N LEU A 306 -7.33 24.62 6.80
CA LEU A 306 -6.82 23.25 6.77
C LEU A 306 -7.32 22.45 7.98
N HIS A 307 -8.02 21.35 7.69
CA HIS A 307 -8.28 20.28 8.65
C HIS A 307 -7.38 19.11 8.31
N CYS A 308 -6.57 18.66 9.27
CA CYS A 308 -5.68 17.53 9.03
C CYS A 308 -5.59 16.56 10.21
N ILE A 309 -5.22 15.33 9.87
CA ILE A 309 -4.84 14.27 10.79
C ILE A 309 -3.36 14.01 10.52
N GLY A 310 -2.51 14.16 11.54
CA GLY A 310 -1.10 13.77 11.45
C GLY A 310 -0.85 12.40 12.06
N ALA A 311 0.20 11.71 11.64
CA ALA A 311 0.74 10.54 12.34
C ALA A 311 2.26 10.70 12.54
N THR A 312 2.79 10.34 13.71
CA THR A 312 4.24 10.42 14.03
C THR A 312 4.56 9.57 15.27
N THR A 313 5.84 9.45 15.65
CA THR A 313 6.24 8.82 16.92
C THR A 313 6.25 9.82 18.08
N LEU A 314 6.25 9.34 19.32
CA LEU A 314 6.29 10.20 20.50
C LEU A 314 7.54 11.09 20.55
N GLN A 315 8.69 10.53 20.14
CA GLN A 315 9.96 11.25 20.14
C GLN A 315 9.95 12.40 19.14
N GLU A 316 9.48 12.15 17.92
CA GLU A 316 9.34 13.15 16.87
C GLU A 316 8.33 14.24 17.23
N TYR A 317 7.17 13.84 17.79
CA TYR A 317 6.17 14.80 18.24
C TYR A 317 6.76 15.79 19.26
N ARG A 318 7.46 15.28 20.28
CA ARG A 318 8.14 16.10 21.29
C ARG A 318 9.20 17.00 20.68
N LYS A 319 9.95 16.49 19.69
CA LYS A 319 11.06 17.23 19.06
C LYS A 319 10.58 18.35 18.13
N TYR A 320 9.53 18.11 17.35
CA TYR A 320 9.17 18.96 16.21
C TYR A 320 7.81 19.66 16.34
N VAL A 321 6.83 19.07 17.02
CA VAL A 321 5.48 19.63 17.15
C VAL A 321 5.31 20.35 18.49
N GLU A 322 5.70 19.70 19.59
CA GLU A 322 5.51 20.24 20.95
C GLU A 322 6.38 21.45 21.24
N LYS A 323 7.59 21.51 20.66
CA LYS A 323 8.48 22.67 20.77
C LYS A 323 7.98 23.89 19.99
N ASP A 324 7.18 23.71 18.95
CA ASP A 324 6.63 24.80 18.14
C ASP A 324 5.26 25.25 18.68
N LYS A 325 5.25 26.39 19.38
CA LYS A 325 4.04 26.98 19.97
C LYS A 325 2.92 27.24 18.96
N ALA A 326 3.22 27.45 17.67
CA ALA A 326 2.18 27.66 16.66
C ALA A 326 1.47 26.35 16.33
N LEU A 327 2.21 25.24 16.22
CA LEU A 327 1.67 23.91 15.91
C LEU A 327 1.00 23.27 17.13
N GLU A 328 1.61 23.37 18.31
CA GLU A 328 1.09 22.86 19.58
C GLU A 328 -0.30 23.43 19.94
N ARG A 329 -0.62 24.63 19.46
CA ARG A 329 -1.93 25.29 19.63
C ARG A 329 -2.99 24.81 18.65
N ARG A 330 -2.61 24.10 17.58
CA ARG A 330 -3.50 23.63 16.50
C ARG A 330 -3.69 22.13 16.51
N PHE A 331 -2.69 21.39 16.97
CA PHE A 331 -2.74 19.96 17.09
C PHE A 331 -3.19 19.47 18.47
N LEU A 332 -3.79 18.29 18.51
CA LEU A 332 -4.08 17.55 19.74
C LEU A 332 -3.52 16.12 19.65
N PRO A 333 -2.70 15.68 20.61
CA PRO A 333 -2.16 14.33 20.60
C PRO A 333 -3.27 13.29 20.88
N VAL A 334 -3.24 12.19 20.14
CA VAL A 334 -4.07 10.99 20.32
C VAL A 334 -3.10 9.81 20.40
N GLN A 335 -2.99 9.20 21.58
CA GLN A 335 -2.09 8.06 21.78
C GLN A 335 -2.67 6.81 21.12
N VAL A 336 -1.83 6.10 20.38
CA VAL A 336 -2.14 4.82 19.73
C VAL A 336 -1.14 3.81 20.25
N GLY A 337 -1.61 2.96 21.17
CA GLY A 337 -0.80 1.88 21.74
C GLY A 337 -0.74 0.67 20.83
N GLU A 338 0.31 -0.13 21.03
CA GLU A 338 0.39 -1.50 20.53
C GLU A 338 -0.82 -2.30 21.06
N PRO A 339 -1.54 -3.04 20.20
CA PRO A 339 -2.65 -3.89 20.63
C PRO A 339 -2.13 -5.09 21.43
N SER A 340 -2.99 -5.66 22.28
CA SER A 340 -2.63 -6.90 22.98
C SER A 340 -2.53 -8.08 21.99
N VAL A 341 -1.95 -9.19 22.44
CA VAL A 341 -1.92 -10.44 21.66
C VAL A 341 -3.33 -10.89 21.28
N ASP A 342 -4.30 -10.80 22.21
CA ASP A 342 -5.68 -11.21 21.95
C ASP A 342 -6.37 -10.27 20.95
N ASP A 343 -6.13 -8.95 21.05
CA ASP A 343 -6.63 -7.98 20.07
C ASP A 343 -5.99 -8.20 18.69
N THR A 344 -4.71 -8.54 18.64
CA THR A 344 -4.00 -8.89 17.40
C THR A 344 -4.61 -10.14 16.76
N ILE A 345 -4.94 -11.17 17.55
CA ILE A 345 -5.63 -12.36 17.03
C ILE A 345 -6.99 -11.96 16.42
N ALA A 346 -7.74 -11.05 17.05
CA ALA A 346 -8.99 -10.55 16.50
C ALA A 346 -8.77 -9.77 15.19
N ILE A 347 -7.73 -8.93 15.11
CA ILE A 347 -7.33 -8.22 13.88
C ILE A 347 -7.00 -9.22 12.76
N LEU A 348 -6.14 -10.20 13.04
CA LEU A 348 -5.76 -11.24 12.08
C LEU A 348 -6.97 -12.05 11.59
N ARG A 349 -7.92 -12.38 12.47
CA ARG A 349 -9.17 -13.06 12.11
C ARG A 349 -10.03 -12.21 11.18
N GLY A 350 -10.07 -10.89 11.39
CA GLY A 350 -10.77 -9.95 10.51
C GLY A 350 -10.12 -9.80 9.13
N LEU A 351 -8.78 -9.89 9.06
CA LEU A 351 -8.02 -9.82 7.81
C LEU A 351 -7.93 -11.15 7.06
N LYS A 352 -8.21 -12.27 7.76
CA LYS A 352 -8.05 -13.65 7.26
C LYS A 352 -8.65 -13.85 5.87
N GLU A 353 -9.92 -13.47 5.68
CA GLU A 353 -10.63 -13.71 4.43
C GLU A 353 -9.95 -13.00 3.25
N ARG A 354 -9.45 -11.78 3.45
CA ARG A 354 -8.74 -11.02 2.41
C ARG A 354 -7.42 -11.67 2.01
N TYR A 355 -6.64 -12.12 2.99
CA TYR A 355 -5.38 -12.84 2.72
C TYR A 355 -5.62 -14.17 2.01
N GLU A 356 -6.63 -14.94 2.45
CA GLU A 356 -7.02 -16.19 1.80
C GLU A 356 -7.41 -15.99 0.34
N VAL A 357 -8.18 -14.93 0.03
CA VAL A 357 -8.58 -14.65 -1.37
C VAL A 357 -7.40 -14.15 -2.20
N HIS A 358 -6.60 -13.22 -1.66
CA HIS A 358 -5.46 -12.62 -2.37
C HIS A 358 -4.48 -13.71 -2.84
N TYR A 359 -4.03 -14.54 -1.91
CA TYR A 359 -3.08 -15.62 -2.17
C TYR A 359 -3.74 -16.87 -2.73
N GLY A 360 -5.06 -17.06 -2.55
CA GLY A 360 -5.75 -18.28 -2.91
C GLY A 360 -5.31 -19.48 -2.07
N VAL A 361 -5.11 -19.26 -0.76
CA VAL A 361 -4.72 -20.27 0.23
C VAL A 361 -5.74 -20.31 1.36
N ARG A 362 -5.64 -21.30 2.24
CA ARG A 362 -6.42 -21.35 3.49
C ARG A 362 -5.51 -21.04 4.67
N ILE A 363 -5.99 -20.31 5.66
CA ILE A 363 -5.23 -19.98 6.87
C ILE A 363 -5.96 -20.58 8.07
N LEU A 364 -5.28 -21.41 8.87
CA LEU A 364 -5.90 -21.97 10.07
C LEU A 364 -5.94 -20.94 11.20
N ASP A 365 -6.94 -21.06 12.06
CA ASP A 365 -7.04 -20.18 13.23
C ASP A 365 -5.82 -20.33 14.16
N GLU A 366 -5.32 -21.56 14.32
CA GLU A 366 -4.10 -21.82 15.09
C GLU A 366 -2.87 -21.11 14.51
N ALA A 367 -2.80 -20.93 13.18
CA ALA A 367 -1.72 -20.19 12.55
C ALA A 367 -1.78 -18.71 12.95
N LEU A 368 -2.97 -18.11 12.98
CA LEU A 368 -3.15 -16.71 13.42
C LEU A 368 -2.77 -16.54 14.90
N VAL A 369 -3.18 -17.48 15.75
CA VAL A 369 -2.82 -17.48 17.18
C VAL A 369 -1.30 -17.58 17.36
N ASN A 370 -0.64 -18.49 16.64
CA ASN A 370 0.81 -18.64 16.69
C ASN A 370 1.52 -17.41 16.11
N ALA A 371 1.02 -16.81 15.03
CA ALA A 371 1.60 -15.62 14.43
C ALA A 371 1.62 -14.47 15.44
N ALA A 372 0.51 -14.21 16.13
CA ALA A 372 0.45 -13.20 17.18
C ALA A 372 1.39 -13.54 18.36
N ARG A 373 1.32 -14.76 18.91
CA ARG A 373 2.09 -15.14 20.11
C ARG A 373 3.60 -15.23 19.87
N LEU A 374 4.01 -15.86 18.78
CA LEU A 374 5.43 -16.09 18.49
C LEU A 374 6.09 -14.78 18.03
N SER A 375 5.40 -13.95 17.24
CA SER A 375 5.95 -12.64 16.85
C SER A 375 6.06 -11.70 18.05
N ASP A 376 5.08 -11.69 18.96
CA ASP A 376 5.17 -10.93 20.21
C ASP A 376 6.39 -11.33 21.04
N ARG A 377 6.59 -12.65 21.19
CA ARG A 377 7.65 -13.20 22.04
C ARG A 377 9.06 -13.06 21.47
N HIS A 378 9.23 -13.28 20.17
CA HIS A 378 10.56 -13.46 19.56
C HIS A 378 10.99 -12.31 18.64
N ILE A 379 10.09 -11.40 18.30
CA ILE A 379 10.40 -10.23 17.46
C ILE A 379 10.17 -8.97 18.29
N THR A 380 11.19 -8.57 19.05
CA THR A 380 11.13 -7.46 20.02
C THR A 380 11.34 -6.08 19.40
N GLU A 381 11.98 -6.00 18.23
CA GLU A 381 12.30 -4.74 17.53
C GLU A 381 11.12 -4.18 16.71
N ARG A 382 10.02 -4.93 16.59
CA ARG A 382 8.81 -4.55 15.86
C ARG A 382 7.59 -4.66 16.77
N PHE A 383 6.54 -3.93 16.41
CA PHE A 383 5.32 -3.83 17.19
C PHE A 383 4.16 -4.58 16.53
N LEU A 384 3.24 -5.08 17.33
CA LEU A 384 1.94 -5.57 16.90
C LEU A 384 1.07 -4.40 16.39
N PRO A 385 0.14 -4.64 15.46
CA PRO A 385 -0.14 -5.92 14.81
C PRO A 385 0.76 -6.21 13.59
N ASP A 386 1.57 -5.24 13.14
CA ASP A 386 2.36 -5.30 11.90
C ASP A 386 3.21 -6.57 11.76
N LYS A 387 4.06 -6.88 12.77
CA LYS A 387 4.92 -8.08 12.73
C LYS A 387 4.15 -9.40 12.61
N ALA A 388 2.93 -9.46 13.13
CA ALA A 388 2.09 -10.65 13.07
C ALA A 388 1.38 -10.76 11.71
N ILE A 389 0.90 -9.63 11.18
CA ILE A 389 0.31 -9.54 9.84
C ILE A 389 1.34 -9.95 8.79
N ASP A 390 2.54 -9.38 8.85
CA ASP A 390 3.65 -9.67 7.94
C ASP A 390 4.07 -11.15 7.99
N CYS A 391 4.04 -11.76 9.18
CA CYS A 391 4.32 -13.19 9.32
C CYS A 391 3.27 -14.08 8.62
N VAL A 392 1.98 -13.74 8.74
CA VAL A 392 0.90 -14.45 8.04
C VAL A 392 0.98 -14.22 6.54
N ASP A 393 1.28 -12.98 6.13
CA ASP A 393 1.44 -12.57 4.75
C ASP A 393 2.57 -13.34 4.05
N GLU A 394 3.76 -13.39 4.67
CA GLU A 394 4.89 -14.14 4.15
C GLU A 394 4.60 -15.65 4.08
N ALA A 395 3.97 -16.21 5.11
CA ALA A 395 3.61 -17.63 5.12
C ALA A 395 2.62 -17.98 3.99
N ALA A 396 1.61 -17.12 3.77
CA ALA A 396 0.65 -17.27 2.67
C ALA A 396 1.31 -17.13 1.30
N ALA A 397 2.22 -16.16 1.13
CA ALA A 397 2.97 -15.96 -0.11
C ALA A 397 3.88 -17.16 -0.43
N GLN A 398 4.55 -17.74 0.56
CA GLN A 398 5.40 -18.92 0.37
C GLN A 398 4.60 -20.15 -0.01
N LEU A 399 3.47 -20.36 0.66
CA LEU A 399 2.54 -21.42 0.33
C LEU A 399 2.03 -21.27 -1.11
N ARG A 400 1.72 -20.04 -1.52
CA ARG A 400 1.32 -19.74 -2.90
C ARG A 400 2.40 -20.12 -3.91
N LEU A 401 3.66 -19.76 -3.65
CA LEU A 401 4.79 -20.13 -4.50
C LEU A 401 4.96 -21.66 -4.59
N ALA A 402 4.75 -22.38 -3.48
CA ALA A 402 4.82 -23.83 -3.46
C ALA A 402 3.71 -24.48 -4.31
N ILE A 403 2.48 -23.93 -4.30
CA ILE A 403 1.36 -24.40 -5.13
C ILE A 403 1.63 -24.21 -6.63
N ASP A 404 2.25 -23.08 -7.01
CA ASP A 404 2.53 -22.78 -8.40
C ASP A 404 3.74 -23.57 -8.96
N SER A 405 4.58 -24.11 -8.08
CA SER A 405 5.81 -24.85 -8.40
C SER A 405 5.62 -26.37 -8.50
N LEU A 406 6.62 -27.05 -9.08
CA LEU A 406 6.69 -28.51 -9.06
C LEU A 406 7.02 -29.00 -7.64
N PRO A 407 6.31 -30.01 -7.11
CA PRO A 407 6.65 -30.61 -5.83
C PRO A 407 8.10 -31.14 -5.84
N PRO A 408 8.86 -31.03 -4.74
CA PRO A 408 10.26 -31.46 -4.69
C PRO A 408 10.47 -32.91 -5.11
N GLU A 409 9.53 -33.79 -4.75
CA GLU A 409 9.55 -35.20 -5.15
C GLU A 409 9.48 -35.37 -6.67
N LEU A 410 8.58 -34.64 -7.33
CA LEU A 410 8.40 -34.69 -8.78
C LEU A 410 9.59 -34.05 -9.50
N ASP A 411 10.08 -32.93 -9.02
CA ASP A 411 11.25 -32.25 -9.58
C ASP A 411 12.52 -33.12 -9.47
N ASN A 412 12.72 -33.80 -8.33
CA ASN A 412 13.81 -34.76 -8.17
C ASN A 412 13.72 -35.94 -9.17
N LEU A 413 12.52 -36.49 -9.39
CA LEU A 413 12.29 -37.52 -10.40
C LEU A 413 12.58 -37.01 -11.81
N GLU A 414 12.15 -35.79 -12.15
CA GLU A 414 12.42 -35.17 -13.46
C GLU A 414 13.91 -34.92 -13.69
N ARG A 415 14.62 -34.40 -12.69
CA ARG A 415 16.08 -34.20 -12.77
C ARG A 415 16.83 -35.53 -12.96
N LYS A 416 16.46 -36.56 -12.19
CA LYS A 416 17.10 -37.88 -12.28
C LYS A 416 16.84 -38.56 -13.64
N ALA A 417 15.60 -38.49 -14.13
CA ALA A 417 15.27 -38.99 -15.46
C ALA A 417 16.06 -38.26 -16.56
N ARG A 418 16.17 -36.94 -16.47
CA ARG A 418 16.97 -36.13 -17.42
C ARG A 418 18.44 -36.51 -17.40
N GLN A 419 19.04 -36.74 -16.23
CA GLN A 419 20.43 -37.18 -16.11
C GLN A 419 20.66 -38.53 -16.83
N LEU A 420 19.77 -39.50 -16.61
CA LEU A 420 19.83 -40.81 -17.25
C LEU A 420 19.59 -40.74 -18.77
N GLU A 421 18.73 -39.84 -19.25
CA GLU A 421 18.54 -39.61 -20.69
C GLU A 421 19.78 -39.01 -21.36
N ILE A 422 20.46 -38.09 -20.68
CA ILE A 422 21.73 -37.51 -21.15
C ILE A 422 22.79 -38.62 -21.22
N GLU A 423 22.92 -39.43 -20.17
CA GLU A 423 23.84 -40.57 -20.12
C GLU A 423 23.55 -41.57 -21.26
N ARG A 424 22.29 -41.95 -21.44
CA ARG A 424 21.86 -42.83 -22.55
C ARG A 424 22.28 -42.26 -23.91
N THR A 425 22.07 -40.96 -24.12
CA THR A 425 22.37 -40.29 -25.39
C THR A 425 23.87 -40.18 -25.63
N ALA A 426 24.67 -39.98 -24.58
CA ALA A 426 26.12 -39.96 -24.68
C ALA A 426 26.68 -41.35 -25.06
N ILE A 427 26.22 -42.39 -24.38
CA ILE A 427 26.63 -43.78 -24.66
C ILE A 427 26.23 -44.21 -26.08
N GLN A 428 25.06 -43.78 -26.57
CA GLN A 428 24.62 -44.07 -27.94
C GLN A 428 25.47 -43.42 -29.03
N LYS A 429 26.17 -42.31 -28.72
CA LYS A 429 27.04 -41.61 -29.69
C LYS A 429 28.43 -42.23 -29.79
N GLU A 430 28.97 -42.78 -28.71
CA GLU A 430 30.30 -43.40 -28.65
C GLU A 430 30.26 -44.78 -27.97
N PRO A 431 29.76 -45.83 -28.67
CA PRO A 431 29.54 -47.14 -28.07
C PRO A 431 30.86 -47.93 -27.83
N SER A 432 31.03 -48.44 -26.63
CA SER A 432 32.11 -49.31 -26.15
C SER A 432 31.63 -50.73 -25.85
N ALA A 433 32.56 -51.69 -25.69
CA ALA A 433 32.25 -53.11 -25.52
C ALA A 433 31.47 -53.46 -24.23
N GLY A 434 31.33 -52.54 -23.27
CA GLY A 434 30.55 -52.71 -22.02
C GLY A 434 29.17 -52.01 -22.03
N ASP A 435 28.86 -51.25 -23.07
CA ASP A 435 27.78 -50.25 -23.02
C ASP A 435 26.38 -50.84 -23.18
N GLN A 436 26.25 -52.02 -23.79
CA GLN A 436 24.95 -52.68 -23.96
C GLN A 436 24.29 -53.04 -22.62
N ARG A 437 25.07 -53.45 -21.62
CA ARG A 437 24.56 -53.77 -20.28
C ARG A 437 24.09 -52.50 -19.55
N ARG A 438 24.89 -51.43 -19.60
CA ARG A 438 24.55 -50.14 -18.99
C ARG A 438 23.34 -49.49 -19.66
N LEU A 439 23.21 -49.57 -20.98
CA LEU A 439 22.02 -49.11 -21.70
C LEU A 439 20.76 -49.87 -21.27
N GLY A 440 20.86 -51.17 -20.99
CA GLY A 440 19.76 -51.98 -20.46
C GLY A 440 19.35 -51.56 -19.04
N GLU A 441 20.33 -51.32 -18.16
CA GLU A 441 20.11 -50.82 -16.80
C GLU A 441 19.45 -49.42 -16.82
N ILE A 442 19.99 -48.48 -17.61
CA ILE A 442 19.43 -47.13 -17.78
C ILE A 442 18.00 -47.20 -18.33
N ALA A 443 17.71 -48.10 -19.28
CA ALA A 443 16.37 -48.25 -19.85
C ALA A 443 15.36 -48.75 -18.79
N ALA A 444 15.77 -49.70 -17.94
CA ALA A 444 14.93 -50.19 -16.85
C ALA A 444 14.69 -49.10 -15.78
N GLU A 445 15.73 -48.37 -15.37
CA GLU A 445 15.61 -47.26 -14.42
C GLU A 445 14.74 -46.12 -14.97
N LEU A 446 14.88 -45.76 -16.25
CA LEU A 446 14.03 -44.76 -16.90
C LEU A 446 12.57 -45.21 -16.97
N ALA A 447 12.29 -46.49 -17.22
CA ALA A 447 10.92 -47.00 -17.23
C ALA A 447 10.25 -46.85 -15.85
N GLU A 448 10.95 -47.26 -14.79
CA GLU A 448 10.47 -47.12 -13.40
C GLU A 448 10.27 -45.65 -13.00
N LEU A 449 11.23 -44.77 -13.33
CA LEU A 449 11.12 -43.34 -13.06
C LEU A 449 9.99 -42.68 -13.83
N ASN A 450 9.78 -43.05 -15.09
CA ASN A 450 8.70 -42.51 -15.93
C ASN A 450 7.32 -42.92 -15.43
N GLU A 451 7.15 -44.16 -14.96
CA GLU A 451 5.90 -44.64 -14.36
C GLU A 451 5.58 -43.84 -13.09
N ARG A 452 6.53 -43.75 -12.15
CA ARG A 452 6.37 -42.96 -10.91
C ARG A 452 6.11 -41.48 -11.21
N ARG A 453 6.86 -40.89 -12.14
CA ARG A 453 6.70 -39.50 -12.56
C ARG A 453 5.31 -39.25 -13.15
N SER A 454 4.83 -40.13 -14.03
CA SER A 454 3.52 -39.99 -14.68
C SER A 454 2.37 -40.05 -13.66
N ALA A 455 2.44 -41.00 -12.73
CA ALA A 455 1.47 -41.12 -11.65
C ALA A 455 1.44 -39.87 -10.77
N LEU A 456 2.61 -39.42 -10.32
CA LEU A 456 2.75 -38.25 -9.44
C LEU A 456 2.33 -36.95 -10.14
N ARG A 457 2.68 -36.79 -11.42
CA ARG A 457 2.30 -35.63 -12.24
C ARG A 457 0.81 -35.55 -12.49
N THR A 458 0.18 -36.68 -12.83
CA THR A 458 -1.29 -36.75 -13.00
C THR A 458 -2.02 -36.36 -11.72
N ARG A 459 -1.52 -36.85 -10.57
CA ARG A 459 -2.07 -36.49 -9.25
C ARG A 459 -1.92 -34.99 -8.98
N TRP A 460 -0.72 -34.44 -9.18
CA TRP A 460 -0.44 -33.01 -9.00
C TRP A 460 -1.30 -32.13 -9.92
N GLU A 461 -1.45 -32.47 -11.20
CA GLU A 461 -2.29 -31.72 -12.16
C GLU A 461 -3.77 -31.70 -11.73
N ASN A 462 -4.28 -32.83 -11.21
CA ASN A 462 -5.64 -32.91 -10.68
C ASN A 462 -5.84 -32.06 -9.42
N GLU A 463 -4.90 -32.14 -8.46
CA GLU A 463 -4.93 -31.30 -7.24
C GLU A 463 -4.86 -29.81 -7.60
N LYS A 464 -3.92 -29.42 -8.47
CA LYS A 464 -3.74 -28.03 -8.92
C LYS A 464 -4.99 -27.47 -9.62
N ARG A 465 -5.65 -28.28 -10.45
CA ARG A 465 -6.90 -27.87 -11.13
C ARG A 465 -8.01 -27.57 -10.12
N LEU A 466 -8.19 -28.43 -9.11
CA LEU A 466 -9.22 -28.23 -8.08
C LEU A 466 -8.93 -26.98 -7.23
N ILE A 467 -7.68 -26.80 -6.78
CA ILE A 467 -7.25 -25.62 -6.02
C ILE A 467 -7.50 -24.33 -6.85
N THR A 468 -7.17 -24.36 -8.14
CA THR A 468 -7.42 -23.22 -9.04
C THR A 468 -8.92 -22.91 -9.17
N SER A 469 -9.77 -23.94 -9.28
CA SER A 469 -11.23 -23.78 -9.33
C SER A 469 -11.80 -23.25 -8.01
N LEU A 470 -11.32 -23.72 -6.87
CA LEU A 470 -11.73 -23.24 -5.55
C LEU A 470 -11.43 -21.75 -5.38
N ARG A 471 -10.25 -21.32 -5.84
CA ARG A 471 -9.87 -19.90 -5.83
C ARG A 471 -10.82 -19.06 -6.67
N ALA A 472 -11.08 -19.45 -7.92
CA ALA A 472 -11.99 -18.73 -8.80
C ALA A 472 -13.39 -18.60 -8.18
N GLY A 473 -13.87 -19.66 -7.53
CA GLY A 473 -15.13 -19.64 -6.78
C GLY A 473 -15.11 -18.66 -5.61
N LYS A 474 -14.06 -18.67 -4.77
CA LYS A 474 -13.94 -17.75 -3.62
C LYS A 474 -13.88 -16.28 -4.07
N THR A 475 -13.11 -15.96 -5.11
CA THR A 475 -13.05 -14.61 -5.69
C THR A 475 -14.41 -14.18 -6.26
N LEU A 476 -15.15 -15.11 -6.87
CA LEU A 476 -16.50 -14.82 -7.34
C LEU A 476 -17.44 -14.50 -6.17
N VAL A 477 -17.40 -15.27 -5.08
CA VAL A 477 -18.22 -15.02 -3.88
C VAL A 477 -17.93 -13.64 -3.28
N GLU A 478 -16.67 -13.25 -3.15
CA GLU A 478 -16.30 -11.94 -2.61
C GLU A 478 -16.77 -10.79 -3.52
N SER A 479 -16.56 -10.91 -4.83
CA SER A 479 -17.02 -9.88 -5.77
C SER A 479 -18.55 -9.74 -5.79
N LEU A 480 -19.28 -10.86 -5.65
CA LEU A 480 -20.74 -10.86 -5.48
C LEU A 480 -21.18 -10.20 -4.17
N ARG A 481 -20.49 -10.44 -3.05
CA ARG A 481 -20.79 -9.76 -1.77
C ARG A 481 -20.57 -8.26 -1.87
N ALA A 482 -19.43 -7.83 -2.41
CA ALA A 482 -19.12 -6.42 -2.61
C ALA A 482 -20.13 -5.74 -3.56
N GLU A 483 -20.55 -6.43 -4.62
CA GLU A 483 -21.60 -5.95 -5.52
C GLU A 483 -22.95 -5.82 -4.79
N ALA A 484 -23.34 -6.81 -3.99
CA ALA A 484 -24.58 -6.77 -3.22
C ALA A 484 -24.59 -5.58 -2.24
N ASP A 485 -23.51 -5.36 -1.50
CA ASP A 485 -23.41 -4.25 -0.53
C ASP A 485 -23.41 -2.88 -1.22
N ARG A 486 -22.81 -2.78 -2.42
CA ARG A 486 -22.92 -1.57 -3.26
C ARG A 486 -24.34 -1.35 -3.73
N LYS A 487 -25.01 -2.39 -4.22
CA LYS A 487 -26.39 -2.30 -4.75
C LYS A 487 -27.43 -2.04 -3.66
N GLU A 488 -27.20 -2.54 -2.45
CA GLU A 488 -28.01 -2.25 -1.27
C GLU A 488 -27.93 -0.75 -0.90
N ARG A 489 -26.74 -0.16 -0.98
CA ARG A 489 -26.55 1.30 -0.81
C ARG A 489 -27.21 2.12 -1.92
N GLU A 490 -27.24 1.61 -3.15
CA GLU A 490 -27.93 2.22 -4.30
C GLU A 490 -29.46 2.01 -4.28
N LEU A 491 -30.00 1.30 -3.29
CA LEU A 491 -31.42 0.91 -3.17
C LEU A 491 -31.92 0.01 -4.33
N ASP A 492 -31.01 -0.67 -5.03
CA ASP A 492 -31.32 -1.65 -6.08
C ASP A 492 -31.57 -3.03 -5.46
N TYR A 493 -32.69 -3.15 -4.75
CA TYR A 493 -33.07 -4.39 -4.05
C TYR A 493 -33.29 -5.58 -5.00
N ALA A 494 -33.62 -5.31 -6.27
CA ALA A 494 -33.81 -6.36 -7.27
C ALA A 494 -32.49 -7.08 -7.58
N ARG A 495 -31.41 -6.34 -7.82
CA ARG A 495 -30.07 -6.93 -8.03
C ARG A 495 -29.56 -7.61 -6.76
N VAL A 496 -29.78 -7.01 -5.58
CA VAL A 496 -29.41 -7.64 -4.29
C VAL A 496 -30.09 -9.00 -4.11
N GLY A 497 -31.38 -9.11 -4.45
CA GLY A 497 -32.11 -10.37 -4.38
C GLY A 497 -31.56 -11.45 -5.31
N GLN A 498 -31.22 -11.09 -6.56
CA GLN A 498 -30.59 -12.02 -7.52
C GLN A 498 -29.25 -12.56 -7.01
N ILE A 499 -28.44 -11.69 -6.39
CA ILE A 499 -27.14 -12.08 -5.86
C ILE A 499 -27.31 -12.94 -4.62
N ARG A 500 -28.02 -12.46 -3.58
CA ARG A 500 -28.11 -13.13 -2.27
C ARG A 500 -28.84 -14.47 -2.33
N TYR A 501 -29.86 -14.60 -3.19
CA TYR A 501 -30.69 -15.82 -3.26
C TYR A 501 -30.47 -16.67 -4.51
N GLY A 502 -29.65 -16.21 -5.46
CA GLY A 502 -29.41 -16.89 -6.74
C GLY A 502 -27.93 -17.20 -6.98
N GLU A 503 -27.13 -16.19 -7.27
CA GLU A 503 -25.73 -16.34 -7.69
C GLU A 503 -24.82 -16.80 -6.54
N LEU A 504 -24.97 -16.21 -5.35
CA LEU A 504 -24.12 -16.49 -4.20
C LEU A 504 -24.29 -17.92 -3.67
N PRO A 505 -25.52 -18.46 -3.46
CA PRO A 505 -25.69 -19.84 -3.03
C PRO A 505 -25.13 -20.86 -4.02
N LYS A 506 -25.24 -20.60 -5.33
CA LYS A 506 -24.68 -21.49 -6.38
C LYS A 506 -23.16 -21.53 -6.31
N ALA A 507 -22.51 -20.37 -6.24
CA ALA A 507 -21.06 -20.30 -6.11
C ALA A 507 -20.56 -21.01 -4.83
N GLN A 508 -21.29 -20.86 -3.71
CA GLN A 508 -20.95 -21.53 -2.46
C GLN A 508 -21.11 -23.05 -2.53
N GLN A 509 -22.14 -23.56 -3.22
CA GLN A 509 -22.31 -25.00 -3.46
C GLN A 509 -21.18 -25.58 -4.31
N GLU A 510 -20.74 -24.88 -5.35
CA GLU A 510 -19.62 -25.30 -6.19
C GLU A 510 -18.30 -25.34 -5.41
N ILE A 511 -18.04 -24.35 -4.55
CA ILE A 511 -16.89 -24.34 -3.64
C ILE A 511 -16.94 -25.57 -2.72
N GLU A 512 -18.08 -25.81 -2.06
CA GLU A 512 -18.22 -26.92 -1.11
C GLU A 512 -18.04 -28.29 -1.80
N ALA A 513 -18.53 -28.44 -3.03
CA ALA A 513 -18.35 -29.65 -3.83
C ALA A 513 -16.87 -29.88 -4.17
N ASN A 514 -16.17 -28.84 -4.64
CA ASN A 514 -14.75 -28.90 -4.96
C ASN A 514 -13.89 -29.17 -3.71
N GLU A 515 -14.24 -28.61 -2.55
CA GLU A 515 -13.55 -28.88 -1.29
C GLU A 515 -13.67 -30.36 -0.89
N LYS A 516 -14.85 -30.96 -1.06
CA LYS A 516 -15.07 -32.38 -0.77
C LYS A 516 -14.23 -33.28 -1.67
N LEU A 517 -14.23 -33.01 -2.98
CA LEU A 517 -13.41 -33.72 -3.97
C LEU A 517 -11.91 -33.63 -3.66
N LEU A 518 -11.43 -32.43 -3.31
CA LEU A 518 -10.02 -32.21 -2.98
C LEU A 518 -9.62 -32.99 -1.71
N ARG A 519 -10.45 -32.95 -0.66
CA ARG A 519 -10.22 -33.73 0.56
C ARG A 519 -10.15 -35.23 0.28
N GLU A 520 -10.95 -35.75 -0.64
CA GLU A 520 -10.91 -37.17 -1.01
C GLU A 520 -9.61 -37.54 -1.72
N LEU A 521 -9.11 -36.72 -2.65
CA LEU A 521 -7.83 -36.93 -3.33
C LEU A 521 -6.62 -36.84 -2.40
N GLN A 522 -6.72 -36.03 -1.35
CA GLN A 522 -5.64 -35.80 -0.38
C GLN A 522 -5.62 -36.82 0.78
N LYS A 523 -6.57 -37.76 0.88
CA LYS A 523 -6.58 -38.80 1.93
C LYS A 523 -5.31 -39.66 1.95
N GLN A 524 -4.62 -39.79 0.82
CA GLN A 524 -3.37 -40.54 0.68
C GLN A 524 -2.12 -39.64 0.79
N GLY A 525 -2.26 -38.47 1.43
CA GLY A 525 -1.20 -37.46 1.61
C GLY A 525 -1.24 -36.37 0.53
N ALA A 526 -1.30 -35.10 0.90
CA ALA A 526 -1.37 -34.00 -0.06
C ALA A 526 -0.02 -33.77 -0.76
N LEU A 527 -0.01 -33.60 -2.09
CA LEU A 527 1.19 -33.19 -2.82
C LEU A 527 1.43 -31.69 -2.73
N LEU A 528 0.34 -30.94 -2.59
CA LEU A 528 0.35 -29.49 -2.43
C LEU A 528 -0.19 -29.14 -1.05
N PRO A 529 0.60 -28.53 -0.16
CA PRO A 529 0.05 -27.92 1.04
C PRO A 529 -0.86 -26.77 0.60
N GLU A 530 -2.10 -26.75 1.10
CA GLU A 530 -3.10 -25.71 0.79
C GLU A 530 -3.33 -24.76 1.98
N VAL A 531 -2.71 -25.08 3.11
CA VAL A 531 -3.07 -24.53 4.39
C VAL A 531 -1.85 -23.92 5.08
N VAL A 532 -1.97 -22.66 5.48
CA VAL A 532 -1.06 -22.01 6.42
C VAL A 532 -1.42 -22.49 7.81
N ASP A 533 -0.51 -23.25 8.41
CA ASP A 533 -0.62 -23.85 9.74
C ASP A 533 0.42 -23.26 10.71
N ALA A 534 0.48 -23.81 11.93
CA ALA A 534 1.45 -23.36 12.93
C ALA A 534 2.91 -23.57 12.47
N GLU A 535 3.20 -24.66 11.74
CA GLU A 535 4.55 -24.96 11.25
C GLU A 535 5.01 -23.94 10.21
N SER A 536 4.11 -23.52 9.32
CA SER A 536 4.35 -22.47 8.33
C SER A 536 4.78 -21.16 8.98
N ILE A 537 4.06 -20.75 10.04
CA ILE A 537 4.36 -19.55 10.82
C ILE A 537 5.70 -19.68 11.55
N ALA A 538 5.93 -20.81 12.22
CA ALA A 538 7.19 -21.07 12.91
C ALA A 538 8.38 -21.08 11.92
N GLY A 539 8.19 -21.57 10.70
CA GLY A 539 9.21 -21.54 9.65
C GLY A 539 9.58 -20.11 9.21
N VAL A 540 8.60 -19.20 9.10
CA VAL A 540 8.84 -17.78 8.82
C VAL A 540 9.63 -17.14 9.96
N ILE A 541 9.16 -17.26 11.20
CA ILE A 541 9.82 -16.68 12.37
C ILE A 541 11.21 -17.27 12.57
N SER A 542 11.38 -18.56 12.29
CA SER A 542 12.68 -19.24 12.34
C SER A 542 13.70 -18.61 11.40
N ARG A 543 13.30 -18.25 10.18
CA ARG A 543 14.19 -17.55 9.23
C ARG A 543 14.52 -16.13 9.68
N TRP A 544 13.57 -15.42 10.26
CA TRP A 544 13.78 -14.04 10.72
C TRP A 544 14.68 -13.97 11.96
N THR A 545 14.54 -14.93 12.86
CA THR A 545 15.21 -14.91 14.18
C THR A 545 16.40 -15.86 14.29
N GLY A 546 16.52 -16.85 13.39
CA GLY A 546 17.49 -17.94 13.47
C GLY A 546 17.11 -19.05 14.46
N ILE A 547 16.01 -18.93 15.22
CA ILE A 547 15.58 -19.92 16.20
C ILE A 547 14.96 -21.12 15.46
N PRO A 548 15.38 -22.38 15.70
CA PRO A 548 14.80 -23.53 15.02
C PRO A 548 13.27 -23.64 15.21
N ALA A 549 12.52 -23.91 14.13
CA ALA A 549 11.05 -24.01 14.16
C ALA A 549 10.54 -25.04 15.19
N SER A 550 11.27 -26.14 15.39
CA SER A 550 10.95 -27.15 16.41
C SER A 550 10.99 -26.61 17.84
N ARG A 551 11.84 -25.62 18.13
CA ARG A 551 11.88 -24.93 19.43
C ARG A 551 10.74 -23.92 19.57
N LEU A 552 10.34 -23.25 18.48
CA LEU A 552 9.25 -22.27 18.48
C LEU A 552 7.88 -22.93 18.71
N LEU A 553 7.67 -24.13 18.15
CA LEU A 553 6.42 -24.88 18.29
C LEU A 553 6.28 -25.62 19.63
N GLU A 554 7.33 -25.65 20.43
CA GLU A 554 7.29 -26.33 21.71
C GLU A 554 6.37 -25.59 22.69
N THR A 555 5.37 -26.29 23.23
CA THR A 555 4.49 -25.69 24.23
C THR A 555 5.29 -25.20 25.44
N GLU A 556 4.94 -24.02 25.96
CA GLU A 556 5.61 -23.44 27.14
C GLU A 556 5.59 -24.39 28.33
N ARG A 557 4.51 -25.19 28.48
CA ARG A 557 4.43 -26.25 29.48
C ARG A 557 5.53 -27.30 29.28
N ALA A 558 5.70 -27.83 28.07
CA ALA A 558 6.75 -28.81 27.77
C ALA A 558 8.14 -28.22 28.03
N LYS A 559 8.38 -26.98 27.56
CA LYS A 559 9.65 -26.25 27.78
C LYS A 559 9.98 -26.18 29.28
N LEU A 560 9.03 -25.76 30.10
CA LEU A 560 9.19 -25.60 31.56
C LEU A 560 9.31 -26.92 32.35
N MET A 561 8.72 -28.01 31.86
CA MET A 561 8.82 -29.33 32.50
C MET A 561 10.24 -29.91 32.40
N HIS A 562 10.99 -29.53 31.37
CA HIS A 562 12.37 -29.98 31.12
C HIS A 562 13.42 -28.90 31.44
N MET A 563 13.04 -27.86 32.19
CA MET A 563 13.90 -26.69 32.42
C MET A 563 15.22 -27.04 33.10
N GLU A 564 15.19 -27.84 34.16
CA GLU A 564 16.41 -28.24 34.88
C GLU A 564 17.38 -29.00 33.99
N GLN A 565 16.86 -29.93 33.18
CA GLN A 565 17.66 -30.74 32.25
C GLN A 565 18.36 -29.87 31.22
N ARG A 566 17.64 -28.91 30.63
CA ARG A 566 18.21 -28.00 29.62
C ARG A 566 19.22 -27.03 30.20
N LEU A 567 18.96 -26.48 31.38
CA LEU A 567 19.95 -25.64 32.05
C LEU A 567 21.21 -26.44 32.43
N ALA A 568 21.06 -27.71 32.80
CA ALA A 568 22.17 -28.59 33.15
C ALA A 568 23.05 -29.01 31.96
N GLU A 569 22.55 -28.93 30.72
CA GLU A 569 23.36 -29.14 29.51
C GLU A 569 24.52 -28.14 29.43
N ARG A 570 24.34 -26.93 30.01
CA ARG A 570 25.31 -25.83 29.98
C ARG A 570 25.93 -25.55 31.34
N VAL A 571 25.17 -25.68 32.43
CA VAL A 571 25.60 -25.38 33.80
C VAL A 571 25.84 -26.69 34.56
N VAL A 572 27.10 -27.10 34.66
CA VAL A 572 27.47 -28.37 35.29
C VAL A 572 27.61 -28.23 36.81
N GLY A 573 27.01 -29.16 37.56
CA GLY A 573 27.23 -29.32 39.01
C GLY A 573 26.51 -28.32 39.91
N GLN A 574 25.50 -27.61 39.40
CA GLN A 574 24.71 -26.61 40.16
C GLN A 574 23.24 -27.05 40.37
N ASP A 575 22.98 -28.35 40.47
CA ASP A 575 21.63 -28.94 40.41
C ASP A 575 20.63 -28.29 41.38
N HIS A 576 21.04 -28.03 42.62
CA HIS A 576 20.19 -27.37 43.62
C HIS A 576 19.80 -25.94 43.20
N ALA A 577 20.75 -25.17 42.65
CA ALA A 577 20.48 -23.81 42.18
C ALA A 577 19.56 -23.83 40.95
N LEU A 578 19.79 -24.74 40.01
CA LEU A 578 18.95 -24.89 38.82
C LEU A 578 17.52 -25.29 39.18
N ALA A 579 17.34 -26.22 40.12
CA ALA A 579 16.02 -26.62 40.62
C ALA A 579 15.27 -25.46 41.28
N ALA A 580 15.94 -24.67 42.14
CA ALA A 580 15.34 -23.51 42.79
C ALA A 580 14.92 -22.42 41.78
N ILE A 581 15.75 -22.18 40.75
CA ILE A 581 15.43 -21.25 39.66
C ILE A 581 14.22 -21.77 38.86
N ALA A 582 14.24 -23.04 38.46
CA ALA A 582 13.17 -23.65 37.66
C ALA A 582 11.83 -23.65 38.40
N GLU A 583 11.82 -23.93 39.71
CA GLU A 583 10.61 -23.88 40.53
C GLU A 583 10.03 -22.46 40.60
N CYS A 584 10.88 -21.45 40.82
CA CYS A 584 10.47 -20.04 40.87
C CYS A 584 9.85 -19.59 39.55
N VAL A 585 10.52 -19.89 38.44
CA VAL A 585 10.05 -19.55 37.08
C VAL A 585 8.73 -20.26 36.76
N ARG A 586 8.58 -21.55 37.08
CA ARG A 586 7.31 -22.27 36.89
C ARG A 586 6.17 -21.64 37.68
N ARG A 587 6.42 -21.23 38.92
CA ARG A 587 5.43 -20.56 39.78
C ARG A 587 4.99 -19.22 39.19
N ALA A 588 5.93 -18.44 38.68
CA ALA A 588 5.63 -17.17 38.01
C ALA A 588 4.80 -17.38 36.74
N ARG A 589 5.19 -18.34 35.89
CA ARG A 589 4.48 -18.66 34.64
C ARG A 589 3.09 -19.29 34.87
N ALA A 590 2.88 -19.94 36.01
CA ALA A 590 1.57 -20.43 36.42
C ALA A 590 0.61 -19.34 36.94
N GLY A 591 1.05 -18.07 36.99
CA GLY A 591 0.24 -16.96 37.50
C GLY A 591 0.03 -17.01 39.02
N LEU A 592 0.84 -17.77 39.75
CA LEU A 592 0.76 -17.90 41.21
C LEU A 592 1.55 -16.81 41.96
N GLN A 593 2.07 -15.80 41.24
CA GLN A 593 2.79 -14.65 41.79
C GLN A 593 2.04 -13.34 41.52
N GLU A 594 2.34 -12.30 42.30
CA GLU A 594 1.81 -10.95 42.09
C GLU A 594 2.29 -10.37 40.75
N THR A 595 1.38 -9.79 39.95
CA THR A 595 1.69 -9.24 38.61
C THR A 595 2.60 -8.01 38.63
N THR A 596 2.77 -7.36 39.78
CA THR A 596 3.65 -6.19 39.97
C THR A 596 5.10 -6.56 40.30
N ARG A 597 5.43 -7.85 40.42
CA ARG A 597 6.77 -8.33 40.77
C ARG A 597 7.51 -8.94 39.57
N PRO A 598 8.86 -8.97 39.58
CA PRO A 598 9.63 -9.69 38.58
C PRO A 598 9.29 -11.19 38.55
N LEU A 599 9.49 -11.85 37.41
CA LEU A 599 9.30 -13.30 37.23
C LEU A 599 10.13 -14.14 38.23
N GLY A 600 11.25 -13.62 38.70
CA GLY A 600 12.08 -14.23 39.71
C GLY A 600 13.13 -13.26 40.22
N SER A 601 13.49 -13.39 41.50
CA SER A 601 14.59 -12.64 42.11
C SER A 601 15.49 -13.63 42.83
N PHE A 602 16.76 -13.65 42.46
CA PHE A 602 17.72 -14.63 42.93
C PHE A 602 18.96 -13.94 43.47
N LEU A 603 19.47 -14.43 44.60
CA LEU A 603 20.79 -14.05 45.13
C LEU A 603 21.71 -15.27 45.02
N MET A 604 22.59 -15.27 44.02
CA MET A 604 23.51 -16.39 43.77
C MET A 604 24.75 -16.31 44.66
N LEU A 605 24.79 -17.13 45.71
CA LEU A 605 25.89 -17.20 46.67
C LEU A 605 26.84 -18.35 46.32
N GLY A 606 28.15 -18.08 46.33
CA GLY A 606 29.18 -19.09 46.04
C GLY A 606 30.54 -18.49 45.69
N PRO A 607 31.59 -19.30 45.50
CA PRO A 607 32.91 -18.83 45.05
C PRO A 607 32.86 -18.18 43.65
N THR A 608 33.89 -17.44 43.27
CA THR A 608 34.04 -16.94 41.89
C THR A 608 34.35 -18.09 40.92
N GLY A 609 33.91 -17.97 39.67
CA GLY A 609 34.20 -18.97 38.63
C GLY A 609 33.35 -20.25 38.65
N VAL A 610 32.45 -20.42 39.61
CA VAL A 610 31.61 -21.65 39.75
C VAL A 610 30.38 -21.70 38.82
N GLY A 611 30.24 -20.76 37.88
CA GLY A 611 29.13 -20.74 36.92
C GLY A 611 27.94 -19.83 37.28
N LYS A 612 28.08 -18.89 38.22
CA LYS A 612 27.01 -17.92 38.54
C LYS A 612 26.56 -17.09 37.34
N THR A 613 27.51 -16.46 36.65
CA THR A 613 27.24 -15.69 35.43
C THR A 613 26.74 -16.59 34.30
N GLU A 614 27.26 -17.81 34.21
CA GLU A 614 26.84 -18.79 33.21
C GLU A 614 25.39 -19.24 33.42
N THR A 615 24.98 -19.38 34.68
CA THR A 615 23.58 -19.69 35.03
C THR A 615 22.65 -18.57 34.59
N ALA A 616 23.04 -17.30 34.75
CA ALA A 616 22.25 -16.18 34.27
C ALA A 616 22.12 -16.15 32.74
N LYS A 617 23.22 -16.45 32.02
CA LYS A 617 23.24 -16.58 30.56
C LYS A 617 22.39 -17.74 30.04
N ALA A 618 22.53 -18.93 30.64
CA ALA A 618 21.72 -20.09 30.31
C ALA A 618 20.23 -19.85 30.60
N LEU A 619 19.92 -19.11 31.67
CA LEU A 619 18.55 -18.71 31.97
C LEU A 619 17.99 -17.70 30.95
N ALA A 620 18.80 -16.75 30.51
CA ALA A 620 18.41 -15.80 29.46
C ALA A 620 18.13 -16.50 28.14
N GLU A 621 19.03 -17.38 27.71
CA GLU A 621 18.84 -18.23 26.53
C GLU A 621 17.58 -19.11 26.66
N PHE A 622 17.34 -19.72 27.81
CA PHE A 622 16.16 -20.56 28.00
C PHE A 622 14.84 -19.77 27.99
N LEU A 623 14.79 -18.60 28.63
CA LEU A 623 13.56 -17.82 28.80
C LEU A 623 13.23 -16.94 27.60
N PHE A 624 14.25 -16.39 26.95
CA PHE A 624 14.12 -15.38 25.90
C PHE A 624 14.70 -15.82 24.56
N ASP A 625 15.24 -17.05 24.48
CA ASP A 625 15.84 -17.62 23.28
C ASP A 625 17.04 -16.81 22.74
N ASP A 626 17.64 -15.98 23.62
CA ASP A 626 18.83 -15.17 23.37
C ASP A 626 19.73 -15.10 24.62
N GLU A 627 21.00 -15.50 24.49
CA GLU A 627 22.00 -15.38 25.56
C GLU A 627 22.36 -13.90 25.82
N GLN A 628 22.26 -13.05 24.81
CA GLN A 628 22.58 -11.62 24.91
C GLN A 628 21.47 -10.81 25.59
N ALA A 629 20.30 -11.42 25.85
CA ALA A 629 19.21 -10.85 26.65
C ALA A 629 19.56 -10.77 28.16
N VAL A 630 20.80 -10.39 28.48
CA VAL A 630 21.33 -10.18 29.83
C VAL A 630 21.78 -8.73 29.95
N ILE A 631 21.07 -7.97 30.78
CA ILE A 631 21.51 -6.63 31.20
C ILE A 631 22.45 -6.80 32.40
N ARG A 632 23.76 -6.62 32.17
CA ARG A 632 24.78 -6.70 33.22
C ARG A 632 25.04 -5.32 33.82
N LEU A 633 24.85 -5.20 35.13
CA LEU A 633 25.26 -4.03 35.91
C LEU A 633 26.39 -4.43 36.86
N ASP A 634 27.58 -3.86 36.65
CA ASP A 634 28.74 -4.12 37.52
C ASP A 634 28.67 -3.23 38.76
N MET A 635 28.22 -3.78 39.89
CA MET A 635 28.03 -3.01 41.14
C MET A 635 29.33 -2.38 41.68
N SER A 636 30.50 -2.86 41.24
CA SER A 636 31.79 -2.26 41.55
C SER A 636 31.89 -0.82 41.02
N GLU A 637 31.22 -0.53 39.90
CA GLU A 637 31.17 0.81 39.29
C GLU A 637 30.13 1.73 39.95
N TYR A 638 29.25 1.19 40.79
CA TYR A 638 28.15 1.91 41.46
C TYR A 638 28.42 2.21 42.94
N MET A 639 29.68 2.14 43.38
CA MET A 639 30.06 2.43 44.77
C MET A 639 29.83 3.89 45.18
N GLU A 640 29.95 4.83 44.24
CA GLU A 640 29.78 6.26 44.52
C GLU A 640 28.31 6.70 44.43
N LYS A 641 27.89 7.59 45.33
CA LYS A 641 26.50 8.11 45.37
C LYS A 641 26.04 8.71 44.04
N HIS A 642 26.95 9.31 43.27
CA HIS A 642 26.63 9.94 41.98
C HIS A 642 26.47 8.93 40.84
N ALA A 643 27.00 7.70 40.96
CA ALA A 643 26.88 6.67 39.93
C ALA A 643 25.42 6.20 39.75
N VAL A 644 24.56 6.38 40.76
CA VAL A 644 23.12 6.08 40.69
C VAL A 644 22.44 6.83 39.54
N SER A 645 22.90 8.04 39.20
CA SER A 645 22.38 8.83 38.07
C SER A 645 22.55 8.13 36.71
N ARG A 646 23.49 7.20 36.57
CA ARG A 646 23.63 6.37 35.35
C ARG A 646 22.49 5.36 35.20
N MET A 647 21.88 4.93 36.31
CA MET A 647 20.79 3.96 36.34
C MET A 647 19.40 4.63 36.25
N ILE A 648 19.20 5.74 36.96
CA ILE A 648 17.89 6.43 37.01
C ILE A 648 17.77 7.60 36.02
N GLY A 649 18.86 7.93 35.32
CA GLY A 649 18.97 9.13 34.49
C GLY A 649 19.47 10.35 35.28
N ALA A 650 20.10 11.30 34.58
CA ALA A 650 20.48 12.56 35.19
C ALA A 650 19.22 13.30 35.68
N PRO A 651 19.24 13.89 36.88
CA PRO A 651 18.13 14.71 37.34
C PRO A 651 17.90 15.87 36.34
N PRO A 652 16.63 16.22 36.05
CA PRO A 652 16.27 17.22 35.05
C PRO A 652 16.74 18.64 35.41
#